data_AF-A0A229GL56-F1
#
_entry.id   AF-A0A229GL56-F1
#
_cell.length_a   1.000
_cell.length_b   1.000
_cell.length_c   1.000
_cell.angle_alpha   90.00
_cell.angle_beta   90.00
_cell.angle_gamma   90.00
#
_symmetry.space_group_name_H-M   'P 1'
#
loop_
_entity.id
_entity.type
_entity.pdbx_description
1 polymer ?
#
loop_
_entity_poly.entity_id
_entity_poly.type
_entity_poly.pdbx_seq_one_letter_code
_entity_poly.pdbx_strand_id
1 'polypeptide(L)'
;MDNISAHKLRQLNREEAKNSIKHDAKALIKEYINQYPMQSPCELQHHYEAINQLLEESFDTAQNFQLARRGFLEFVRDYNKAHQIYLNEPVVPILATRERLTINYDWFVNGRAVANSSATMIEVWQRKRRFSVSDLVEGLLYCSIMYGGINDIEVLKALYGWLFDERQIYQIDMAATDEKSRIEHLAIIPLSVPDDNYGCAADESESLKRFVDYIPDDMSLCFLYTLKDKELNTAKIKPFNTIINDISQTLKLTNKDSARPQLSLLIKYANYHWRQLEGSLIDGALAVVKQGDIKTTGLPTDKLISHNRELINQNPRLLEWSELFDASYQSSIKSNSQSSTIDYPSFSKNLIKELQDTLKLTRNAAISTITILKTDASQPNAQRLLSWVLSFLDDNSIRLNTISKYIGCIGRDWLMLTMDDDVDQWEGNDFEEVYEQIIQSKVKDSRKLSTLCKLSEFDDTSSSIDNDNNATGQPPSYLDRLKDSQKFTYGRLKAFHDHQRIHFDAPYVYFPWGSNRQVVKANMVSPRVYHAMKDYIQSSNLEIDQKQLCFVVLALAYRTGMRINEIIGIKVSDIADIGFINGQVIEAPKIILKPNRYRRLKSSSAKRVIPIDKLLKTDELQPFIAFYYQQKRLKRNYLFSQGSGDQPLPSVFFSNMMKIIWDRLLITHDFTFHSF
;
A
#
# COMPACT_ATOMS: atom_id res chain seq x y z
N MET A 1 -48.96 -9.04 -2.25
CA MET A 1 -47.70 -9.54 -2.87
C MET A 1 -46.96 -8.30 -3.30
N ASP A 2 -46.12 -7.83 -2.39
CA ASP A 2 -45.87 -6.40 -2.22
C ASP A 2 -44.64 -5.92 -2.99
N ASN A 3 -44.70 -4.65 -3.39
CA ASN A 3 -43.73 -3.88 -4.16
C ASN A 3 -42.25 -4.19 -3.83
N ILE A 4 -41.65 -5.13 -4.58
CA ILE A 4 -40.21 -5.29 -4.64
C ILE A 4 -39.66 -4.10 -5.42
N SER A 5 -38.79 -3.28 -4.81
CA SER A 5 -38.17 -2.16 -5.50
C SER A 5 -37.43 -2.62 -6.76
N ALA A 6 -37.45 -1.83 -7.83
CA ALA A 6 -36.80 -2.16 -9.11
C ALA A 6 -35.30 -2.48 -8.98
N HIS A 7 -34.65 -2.06 -7.89
CA HIS A 7 -33.28 -2.45 -7.55
C HIS A 7 -33.18 -3.91 -7.08
N LYS A 8 -34.08 -4.34 -6.19
CA LYS A 8 -34.11 -5.70 -5.62
C LYS A 8 -34.54 -6.74 -6.67
N LEU A 9 -35.45 -6.37 -7.58
CA LEU A 9 -35.80 -7.18 -8.75
C LEU A 9 -34.60 -7.36 -9.70
N ARG A 10 -33.84 -6.29 -9.96
CA ARG A 10 -32.61 -6.36 -10.77
C ARG A 10 -31.52 -7.21 -10.13
N GLN A 11 -31.46 -7.28 -8.80
CA GLN A 11 -30.51 -8.13 -8.09
C GLN A 11 -30.89 -9.62 -8.20
N LEU A 12 -32.16 -9.95 -7.99
CA LEU A 12 -32.69 -11.31 -8.18
C LEU A 12 -32.44 -11.82 -9.60
N ASN A 13 -32.79 -11.03 -10.62
CA ASN A 13 -32.57 -11.41 -12.03
C ASN A 13 -31.07 -11.65 -12.34
N ARG A 14 -30.15 -10.92 -11.69
CA ARG A 14 -28.70 -11.13 -11.85
C ARG A 14 -28.22 -12.41 -11.18
N GLU A 15 -28.82 -12.80 -10.06
CA GLU A 15 -28.46 -14.04 -9.36
C GLU A 15 -28.98 -15.27 -10.11
N GLU A 16 -30.21 -15.21 -10.64
CA GLU A 16 -30.77 -16.25 -11.51
C GLU A 16 -29.93 -16.44 -12.78
N ALA A 17 -29.57 -15.35 -13.47
CA ALA A 17 -28.72 -15.41 -14.66
C ALA A 17 -27.34 -16.06 -14.38
N LYS A 18 -26.74 -15.78 -13.21
CA LYS A 18 -25.46 -16.39 -12.81
C LYS A 18 -25.59 -17.89 -12.55
N ASN A 19 -26.72 -18.33 -12.00
CA ASN A 19 -26.97 -19.74 -11.71
C ASN A 19 -27.27 -20.53 -13.00
N SER A 20 -27.98 -19.93 -13.96
CA SER A 20 -28.21 -20.53 -15.29
C SER A 20 -26.90 -20.90 -15.98
N ILE A 21 -25.95 -19.95 -16.06
CA ILE A 21 -24.64 -20.16 -16.71
C ILE A 21 -23.87 -21.34 -16.08
N LYS A 22 -23.93 -21.47 -14.75
CA LYS A 22 -23.29 -22.61 -14.06
C LYS A 22 -23.97 -23.93 -14.40
N HIS A 23 -25.29 -23.94 -14.50
CA HIS A 23 -26.07 -25.14 -14.83
C HIS A 23 -25.74 -25.61 -16.27
N ASP A 24 -25.70 -24.67 -17.21
CA ASP A 24 -25.36 -24.94 -18.61
C ASP A 24 -23.93 -25.50 -18.73
N ALA A 25 -22.97 -24.93 -17.99
CA ALA A 25 -21.61 -25.44 -17.93
C ALA A 25 -21.54 -26.87 -17.39
N LYS A 26 -22.30 -27.20 -16.33
CA LYS A 26 -22.36 -28.57 -15.78
C LYS A 26 -22.93 -29.56 -16.79
N ALA A 27 -23.93 -29.17 -17.57
CA ALA A 27 -24.52 -30.01 -18.60
C ALA A 27 -23.50 -30.35 -19.70
N LEU A 28 -22.79 -29.35 -20.22
CA LEU A 28 -21.72 -29.53 -21.22
C LEU A 28 -20.61 -30.46 -20.74
N ILE A 29 -20.19 -30.31 -19.49
CA ILE A 29 -19.13 -31.15 -18.89
C ILE A 29 -19.61 -32.60 -18.71
N LYS A 30 -20.87 -32.78 -18.31
CA LYS A 30 -21.48 -34.11 -18.19
C LYS A 30 -21.51 -34.84 -19.52
N GLU A 31 -21.87 -34.14 -20.59
CA GLU A 31 -21.89 -34.68 -21.95
C GLU A 31 -20.50 -35.11 -22.41
N TYR A 32 -19.49 -34.26 -22.20
CA TYR A 32 -18.10 -34.59 -22.51
C TYR A 32 -17.61 -35.85 -21.77
N ILE A 33 -17.89 -35.96 -20.47
CA ILE A 33 -17.44 -37.10 -19.65
C ILE A 33 -18.18 -38.39 -19.99
N ASN A 34 -19.44 -38.31 -20.41
CA ASN A 34 -20.17 -39.49 -20.90
C ASN A 34 -19.54 -40.05 -22.17
N GLN A 35 -18.99 -39.19 -23.03
CA GLN A 35 -18.30 -39.59 -24.26
C GLN A 35 -16.86 -40.08 -23.99
N TYR A 36 -16.20 -39.47 -23.00
CA TYR A 36 -14.82 -39.78 -22.64
C TYR A 36 -14.70 -40.08 -21.14
N PRO A 37 -14.92 -41.35 -20.73
CA PRO A 37 -14.91 -41.75 -19.32
C PRO A 37 -13.53 -41.52 -18.68
N MET A 38 -13.49 -40.83 -17.54
CA MET A 38 -12.26 -40.58 -16.79
C MET A 38 -11.82 -41.81 -15.98
N GLN A 39 -11.36 -42.89 -16.62
CA GLN A 39 -10.82 -44.09 -15.96
C GLN A 39 -9.29 -44.18 -16.06
N SER A 40 -8.65 -44.75 -15.03
CA SER A 40 -7.20 -45.06 -15.02
C SER A 40 -6.86 -46.04 -16.15
N PRO A 41 -5.78 -45.84 -16.93
CA PRO A 41 -4.60 -45.03 -16.64
C PRO A 41 -4.51 -43.71 -17.44
N CYS A 42 -5.62 -43.07 -17.78
CA CYS A 42 -5.62 -41.83 -18.58
C CYS A 42 -4.91 -40.65 -17.88
N GLU A 43 -4.11 -39.89 -18.63
CA GLU A 43 -3.57 -38.59 -18.21
C GLU A 43 -4.70 -37.55 -18.03
N LEU A 44 -5.14 -37.39 -16.79
CA LEU A 44 -6.16 -36.44 -16.33
C LEU A 44 -5.99 -35.00 -16.83
N GLN A 45 -4.77 -34.61 -17.19
CA GLN A 45 -4.47 -33.27 -17.71
C GLN A 45 -5.18 -33.00 -19.04
N HIS A 46 -5.26 -33.98 -19.94
CA HIS A 46 -5.85 -33.79 -21.27
C HIS A 46 -7.36 -33.51 -21.21
N HIS A 47 -8.08 -34.18 -20.30
CA HIS A 47 -9.50 -33.91 -20.07
C HIS A 47 -9.76 -32.51 -19.51
N TYR A 48 -8.89 -32.03 -18.62
CA TYR A 48 -9.03 -30.70 -18.02
C TYR A 48 -8.75 -29.59 -19.03
N GLU A 49 -7.82 -29.81 -19.95
CA GLU A 49 -7.53 -28.91 -21.06
C GLU A 49 -8.68 -28.90 -22.08
N ALA A 50 -9.21 -30.06 -22.47
CA ALA A 50 -10.35 -30.15 -23.38
C ALA A 50 -11.63 -29.52 -22.82
N ILE A 51 -11.94 -29.76 -21.54
CA ILE A 51 -13.08 -29.12 -20.87
C ILE A 51 -12.86 -27.59 -20.79
N ASN A 52 -11.64 -27.12 -20.56
CA ASN A 52 -11.37 -25.67 -20.56
C ASN A 52 -11.64 -25.04 -21.90
N GLN A 53 -11.16 -25.66 -22.97
CA GLN A 53 -11.37 -25.19 -24.31
C GLN A 53 -12.86 -25.17 -24.67
N LEU A 54 -13.60 -26.21 -24.29
CA LEU A 54 -15.07 -26.28 -24.47
C LEU A 54 -15.78 -25.13 -23.74
N LEU A 55 -15.39 -24.84 -22.50
CA LEU A 55 -15.99 -23.75 -21.72
C LEU A 55 -15.57 -22.37 -22.25
N GLU A 56 -14.35 -22.22 -22.79
CA GLU A 56 -13.88 -20.97 -23.38
C GLU A 56 -14.59 -20.66 -24.69
N GLU A 57 -14.86 -21.67 -25.51
CA GLU A 57 -15.63 -21.56 -26.75
C GLU A 57 -17.14 -21.30 -26.50
N SER A 58 -17.70 -21.87 -25.43
CA SER A 58 -19.14 -21.77 -25.11
C SER A 58 -19.52 -20.52 -24.30
N PHE A 59 -18.57 -19.91 -23.56
CA PHE A 59 -18.83 -18.78 -22.66
C PHE A 59 -17.88 -17.59 -22.97
N ASP A 60 -18.34 -16.75 -23.90
CA ASP A 60 -17.61 -15.67 -24.58
C ASP A 60 -17.08 -14.51 -23.71
N THR A 61 -17.75 -14.16 -22.61
CA THR A 61 -17.30 -13.08 -21.72
C THR A 61 -16.49 -13.59 -20.54
N ALA A 62 -15.49 -12.81 -20.10
CA ALA A 62 -14.66 -13.16 -18.93
C ALA A 62 -15.47 -13.46 -17.66
N GLN A 63 -16.63 -12.81 -17.50
CA GLN A 63 -17.54 -13.05 -16.38
C GLN A 63 -18.33 -14.35 -16.53
N ASN A 64 -18.83 -14.65 -17.73
CA ASN A 64 -19.54 -15.91 -18.02
C ASN A 64 -18.58 -17.10 -17.94
N PHE A 65 -17.38 -16.98 -18.50
CA PHE A 65 -16.32 -17.99 -18.40
C PHE A 65 -15.92 -18.27 -16.95
N GLN A 66 -15.78 -17.24 -16.10
CA GLN A 66 -15.54 -17.42 -14.67
C GLN A 66 -16.67 -18.22 -13.99
N LEU A 67 -17.93 -17.89 -14.31
CA LEU A 67 -19.10 -18.59 -13.78
C LEU A 67 -19.16 -20.04 -14.26
N ALA A 68 -18.86 -20.29 -15.54
CA ALA A 68 -18.78 -21.61 -16.12
C ALA A 68 -17.67 -22.47 -15.50
N ARG A 69 -16.48 -21.89 -15.27
CA ARG A 69 -15.38 -22.52 -14.51
C ARG A 69 -15.77 -22.85 -13.06
N ARG A 70 -16.65 -22.04 -12.46
CA ARG A 70 -17.24 -22.34 -11.15
C ARG A 70 -18.25 -23.49 -11.23
N GLY A 71 -19.03 -23.57 -12.30
CA GLY A 71 -19.86 -24.74 -12.63
C GLY A 71 -19.04 -26.01 -12.78
N PHE A 72 -17.87 -25.94 -13.44
CA PHE A 72 -16.93 -27.07 -13.55
C PHE A 72 -16.35 -27.51 -12.21
N LEU A 73 -15.95 -26.56 -11.37
CA LEU A 73 -15.51 -26.83 -10.01
C LEU A 73 -16.58 -27.59 -9.21
N GLU A 74 -17.82 -27.12 -9.26
CA GLU A 74 -18.95 -27.77 -8.61
C GLU A 74 -19.19 -29.17 -9.19
N PHE A 75 -19.14 -29.34 -10.53
CA PHE A 75 -19.27 -30.64 -11.19
C PHE A 75 -18.23 -31.66 -10.70
N VAL A 76 -16.94 -31.28 -10.65
CA VAL A 76 -15.85 -32.18 -10.22
C VAL A 76 -16.02 -32.62 -8.77
N ARG A 77 -16.53 -31.73 -7.91
CA ARG A 77 -16.84 -32.06 -6.51
C ARG A 77 -17.98 -33.06 -6.40
N ASP A 78 -19.06 -32.85 -7.13
CA ASP A 78 -20.21 -33.75 -7.17
C ASP A 78 -19.79 -35.13 -7.71
N TYR A 79 -18.97 -35.14 -8.77
CA TYR A 79 -18.43 -36.36 -9.38
C TYR A 79 -17.50 -37.15 -8.44
N ASN A 80 -16.55 -36.47 -7.78
CA ASN A 80 -15.67 -37.06 -6.77
C ASN A 80 -16.45 -37.70 -5.61
N LYS A 81 -17.51 -37.02 -5.15
CA LYS A 81 -18.37 -37.51 -4.06
C LYS A 81 -19.15 -38.75 -4.48
N ALA A 82 -19.72 -38.77 -5.68
CA ALA A 82 -20.52 -39.88 -6.20
C ALA A 82 -19.68 -41.14 -6.49
N HIS A 83 -18.43 -40.99 -6.94
CA HIS A 83 -17.58 -42.11 -7.37
C HIS A 83 -16.46 -42.48 -6.38
N GLN A 84 -16.35 -41.78 -5.24
CA GLN A 84 -15.31 -41.98 -4.22
C GLN A 84 -13.86 -41.91 -4.75
N ILE A 85 -13.62 -41.05 -5.75
CA ILE A 85 -12.30 -40.78 -6.31
C ILE A 85 -11.82 -39.37 -5.95
N TYR A 86 -10.53 -39.07 -6.19
CA TYR A 86 -9.95 -37.75 -5.96
C TYR A 86 -9.40 -37.14 -7.25
N LEU A 87 -10.26 -36.44 -8.00
CA LEU A 87 -9.84 -35.59 -9.11
C LEU A 87 -9.43 -34.19 -8.60
N ASN A 88 -8.36 -33.64 -9.16
CA ASN A 88 -7.86 -32.30 -8.84
C ASN A 88 -8.89 -31.23 -9.20
N GLU A 89 -9.26 -30.33 -8.29
CA GLU A 89 -10.32 -29.37 -8.67
C GLU A 89 -9.82 -28.25 -9.60
N PRO A 90 -10.64 -27.83 -10.60
CA PRO A 90 -10.25 -26.84 -11.59
C PRO A 90 -10.14 -25.41 -11.03
N VAL A 91 -9.16 -24.64 -11.53
CA VAL A 91 -8.89 -23.26 -11.13
C VAL A 91 -9.94 -22.26 -11.68
N VAL A 92 -10.64 -21.55 -10.80
CA VAL A 92 -11.57 -20.49 -11.23
C VAL A 92 -10.81 -19.16 -11.45
N PRO A 93 -10.91 -18.50 -12.62
CA PRO A 93 -10.30 -17.19 -12.87
C PRO A 93 -10.75 -16.13 -11.85
N ILE A 94 -9.94 -15.10 -11.58
CA ILE A 94 -10.34 -13.97 -10.72
C ILE A 94 -10.58 -12.73 -11.58
N LEU A 95 -11.75 -12.12 -11.41
CA LEU A 95 -12.06 -10.82 -11.99
C LEU A 95 -11.54 -9.71 -11.09
N ALA A 96 -10.83 -8.75 -11.66
CA ALA A 96 -10.48 -7.52 -10.96
C ALA A 96 -11.77 -6.76 -10.62
N THR A 97 -12.07 -6.57 -9.33
CA THR A 97 -13.17 -5.72 -8.90
C THR A 97 -12.78 -4.27 -9.07
N ARG A 98 -13.67 -3.47 -9.67
CA ARG A 98 -13.47 -2.02 -9.71
C ARG A 98 -13.55 -1.45 -8.31
N GLU A 99 -12.73 -0.42 -8.05
CA GLU A 99 -12.84 0.39 -6.84
C GLU A 99 -14.23 1.01 -6.73
N ARG A 100 -14.67 1.24 -5.49
CA ARG A 100 -15.99 1.84 -5.24
C ARG A 100 -16.01 3.27 -5.79
N LEU A 101 -17.07 3.63 -6.50
CA LEU A 101 -17.26 4.99 -6.96
C LEU A 101 -17.46 5.93 -5.76
N THR A 102 -16.64 6.97 -5.69
CA THR A 102 -16.75 8.06 -4.70
C THR A 102 -18.03 8.89 -4.90
N ILE A 103 -18.51 8.96 -6.15
CA ILE A 103 -19.77 9.60 -6.53
C ILE A 103 -20.77 8.50 -6.89
N ASN A 104 -21.86 8.41 -6.12
CA ASN A 104 -22.94 7.47 -6.34
C ASN A 104 -24.30 8.14 -6.09
N TYR A 105 -25.39 7.42 -6.31
CA TYR A 105 -26.75 7.95 -6.13
C TYR A 105 -26.99 8.50 -4.71
N ASP A 106 -26.56 7.76 -3.69
CA ASP A 106 -26.72 8.18 -2.29
C ASP A 106 -25.94 9.47 -1.99
N TRP A 107 -24.77 9.64 -2.60
CA TRP A 107 -23.98 10.87 -2.50
C TRP A 107 -24.73 12.08 -3.06
N PHE A 108 -25.42 11.94 -4.20
CA PHE A 108 -26.24 13.03 -4.75
C PHE A 108 -27.45 13.36 -3.86
N VAL A 109 -28.23 12.35 -3.49
CA VAL A 109 -29.49 12.56 -2.77
C VAL A 109 -29.22 13.11 -1.37
N ASN A 110 -28.37 12.44 -0.60
CA ASN A 110 -28.10 12.82 0.78
C ASN A 110 -27.16 14.04 0.85
N GLY A 111 -26.19 14.12 -0.06
CA GLY A 111 -25.28 15.27 -0.14
C GLY A 111 -26.01 16.57 -0.44
N ARG A 112 -27.00 16.55 -1.34
CA ARG A 112 -27.84 17.73 -1.59
C ARG A 112 -28.61 18.17 -0.36
N ALA A 113 -29.16 17.22 0.41
CA ALA A 113 -29.83 17.54 1.67
C ALA A 113 -28.88 18.21 2.67
N VAL A 114 -27.65 17.70 2.79
CA VAL A 114 -26.61 18.30 3.65
C VAL A 114 -26.22 19.69 3.17
N ALA A 115 -25.96 19.90 1.88
CA ALA A 115 -25.62 21.22 1.34
C ALA A 115 -26.75 22.25 1.57
N ASN A 116 -28.00 21.86 1.33
CA ASN A 116 -29.16 22.73 1.56
C ASN A 116 -29.33 23.11 3.03
N SER A 117 -28.87 22.27 3.96
CA SER A 117 -28.96 22.55 5.40
C SER A 117 -28.09 23.73 5.85
N SER A 118 -27.12 24.16 5.03
CA SER A 118 -26.28 25.33 5.34
C SER A 118 -27.08 26.62 5.55
N ALA A 119 -28.11 26.86 4.74
CA ALA A 119 -29.01 27.99 4.91
C ALA A 119 -29.71 27.95 6.28
N THR A 120 -30.11 26.76 6.74
CA THR A 120 -30.73 26.59 8.06
C THR A 120 -29.77 26.95 9.19
N MET A 121 -28.49 26.55 9.10
CA MET A 121 -27.51 26.92 10.13
C MET A 121 -27.26 28.43 10.18
N ILE A 122 -27.15 29.07 9.00
CA ILE A 122 -26.97 30.52 8.90
C ILE A 122 -28.17 31.26 9.51
N GLU A 123 -29.40 30.82 9.23
CA GLU A 123 -30.60 31.39 9.85
C GLU A 123 -30.60 31.26 11.38
N VAL A 124 -30.16 30.12 11.91
CA VAL A 124 -30.03 29.89 13.35
C VAL A 124 -29.06 30.91 13.96
N TRP A 125 -27.89 31.11 13.35
CA TRP A 125 -26.91 32.09 13.81
C TRP A 125 -27.43 33.53 13.74
N GLN A 126 -28.11 33.91 12.66
CA GLN A 126 -28.66 35.26 12.48
C GLN A 126 -29.75 35.60 13.51
N ARG A 127 -30.56 34.63 13.92
CA ARG A 127 -31.59 34.83 14.95
C ARG A 127 -31.02 34.87 16.37
N LYS A 128 -29.79 34.42 16.55
CA LYS A 128 -29.17 34.26 17.88
C LYS A 128 -28.53 35.57 18.33
N ARG A 129 -29.11 36.17 19.37
CA ARG A 129 -28.62 37.45 19.92
C ARG A 129 -27.30 37.33 20.69
N ARG A 130 -27.04 36.19 21.33
CA ARG A 130 -25.83 35.92 22.10
C ARG A 130 -25.42 34.45 21.93
N PHE A 131 -24.14 34.23 21.68
CA PHE A 131 -23.56 32.90 21.59
C PHE A 131 -22.97 32.50 22.93
N SER A 132 -23.45 31.39 23.49
CA SER A 132 -22.80 30.70 24.59
C SER A 132 -21.50 30.04 24.12
N VAL A 133 -20.66 29.59 25.06
CA VAL A 133 -19.44 28.83 24.74
C VAL A 133 -19.78 27.55 23.96
N SER A 134 -20.84 26.84 24.36
CA SER A 134 -21.31 25.63 23.66
C SER A 134 -21.68 25.95 22.21
N ASP A 135 -22.36 27.07 21.97
CA ASP A 135 -22.77 27.47 20.62
C ASP A 135 -21.58 27.77 19.71
N LEU A 136 -20.50 28.33 20.27
CA LEU A 136 -19.28 28.62 19.52
C LEU A 136 -18.53 27.35 19.15
N VAL A 137 -18.49 26.36 20.06
CA VAL A 137 -17.90 25.04 19.77
C VAL A 137 -18.74 24.27 18.75
N GLU A 138 -20.07 24.29 18.88
CA GLU A 138 -21.00 23.72 17.89
C GLU A 138 -20.79 24.37 16.50
N GLY A 139 -20.67 25.69 16.46
CA GLY A 139 -20.39 26.45 15.23
C GLY A 139 -19.04 26.08 14.59
N LEU A 140 -17.99 25.99 15.40
CA LEU A 140 -16.65 25.57 14.94
C LEU A 140 -16.67 24.17 14.32
N LEU A 141 -17.24 23.18 15.02
CA LEU A 141 -17.28 21.81 14.51
C LEU A 141 -18.12 21.71 13.24
N TYR A 142 -19.24 22.41 13.18
CA TYR A 142 -20.06 22.50 11.97
C TYR A 142 -19.27 23.08 10.79
N CYS A 143 -18.58 24.22 10.98
CA CYS A 143 -17.78 24.85 9.94
C CYS A 143 -16.60 23.98 9.49
N SER A 144 -15.93 23.31 10.44
CA SER A 144 -14.83 22.41 10.14
C SER A 144 -15.26 21.23 9.25
N ILE A 145 -16.50 20.75 9.41
CA ILE A 145 -17.10 19.69 8.57
C ILE A 145 -17.50 20.24 7.19
N MET A 146 -18.27 21.34 7.19
CA MET A 146 -18.92 21.83 5.97
C MET A 146 -17.98 22.61 5.06
N TYR A 147 -17.07 23.40 5.63
CA TYR A 147 -16.16 24.30 4.91
C TYR A 147 -14.70 23.86 5.04
N GLY A 148 -14.25 23.45 6.23
CA GLY A 148 -12.89 22.94 6.46
C GLY A 148 -12.60 21.55 5.84
N GLY A 149 -13.65 20.81 5.48
CA GLY A 149 -13.54 19.49 4.85
C GLY A 149 -12.96 18.40 5.76
N ILE A 150 -13.12 18.52 7.08
CA ILE A 150 -12.79 17.45 8.02
C ILE A 150 -14.00 16.51 8.11
N ASN A 151 -13.99 15.44 7.32
CA ASN A 151 -15.03 14.40 7.35
C ASN A 151 -14.52 13.08 7.98
N ASP A 152 -13.25 13.05 8.37
CA ASP A 152 -12.66 12.02 9.19
C ASP A 152 -13.02 12.28 10.67
N ILE A 153 -13.69 11.31 11.29
CA ILE A 153 -14.22 11.46 12.63
C ILE A 153 -13.14 11.49 13.71
N GLU A 154 -12.04 10.77 13.52
CA GLU A 154 -10.97 10.75 14.52
C GLU A 154 -10.18 12.07 14.47
N VAL A 155 -10.08 12.69 13.29
CA VAL A 155 -9.54 14.06 13.15
C VAL A 155 -10.46 15.09 13.80
N LEU A 156 -11.77 14.99 13.60
CA LEU A 156 -12.76 15.87 14.27
C LEU A 156 -12.69 15.77 15.80
N LYS A 157 -12.56 14.56 16.34
CA LYS A 157 -12.36 14.34 17.77
C LYS A 157 -11.03 14.93 18.25
N ALA A 158 -9.96 14.81 17.46
CA ALA A 158 -8.68 15.42 17.79
C ALA A 158 -8.78 16.96 17.81
N LEU A 159 -9.50 17.58 16.85
CA LEU A 159 -9.79 19.01 16.86
C LEU A 159 -10.62 19.42 18.08
N TYR A 160 -11.64 18.64 18.43
CA TYR A 160 -12.43 18.87 19.64
C TYR A 160 -11.56 18.76 20.91
N GLY A 161 -10.67 17.77 20.98
CA GLY A 161 -9.71 17.63 22.09
C GLY A 161 -8.73 18.80 22.18
N TRP A 162 -8.21 19.25 21.03
CA TRP A 162 -7.31 20.40 20.92
C TRP A 162 -7.90 21.69 21.51
N LEU A 163 -9.23 21.86 21.49
CA LEU A 163 -9.89 23.01 22.15
C LEU A 163 -9.67 23.08 23.66
N PHE A 164 -9.41 21.95 24.31
CA PHE A 164 -9.19 21.88 25.76
C PHE A 164 -7.71 21.87 26.13
N ASP A 165 -6.83 21.91 25.14
CA ASP A 165 -5.37 21.93 25.31
C ASP A 165 -4.84 23.39 25.20
N GLU A 166 -3.52 23.55 25.03
CA GLU A 166 -2.85 24.85 24.84
C GLU A 166 -3.34 25.64 23.61
N ARG A 167 -4.11 25.01 22.71
CA ARG A 167 -4.66 25.61 21.47
C ARG A 167 -3.60 26.32 20.62
N GLN A 168 -2.43 25.69 20.46
CA GLN A 168 -1.36 26.23 19.62
C GLN A 168 -1.80 26.30 18.15
N ILE A 169 -1.57 27.46 17.53
CA ILE A 169 -1.79 27.73 16.10
C ILE A 169 -0.49 28.26 15.52
N TYR A 170 -0.10 27.73 14.38
CA TYR A 170 1.11 28.12 13.66
C TYR A 170 0.75 28.95 12.43
N GLN A 171 1.61 29.89 12.07
CA GLN A 171 1.47 30.72 10.88
C GLN A 171 2.45 30.25 9.81
N ILE A 172 1.95 30.05 8.58
CA ILE A 172 2.76 29.90 7.38
C ILE A 172 2.68 31.17 6.56
N ASP A 173 3.84 31.71 6.21
CA ASP A 173 3.97 32.82 5.27
C ASP A 173 4.08 32.26 3.85
N MET A 174 3.06 32.49 3.04
CA MET A 174 3.06 32.08 1.64
C MET A 174 3.78 33.14 0.80
N ALA A 175 4.63 32.67 -0.12
CA ALA A 175 5.28 33.56 -1.07
C ALA A 175 4.22 34.25 -1.94
N ALA A 176 4.37 35.56 -2.16
CA ALA A 176 3.51 36.30 -3.07
C ALA A 176 3.56 35.65 -4.47
N THR A 177 2.41 35.28 -4.99
CA THR A 177 2.28 34.61 -6.29
C THR A 177 2.52 35.55 -7.47
N ASP A 178 2.40 36.87 -7.25
CA ASP A 178 2.69 37.93 -8.22
C ASP A 178 3.34 39.15 -7.52
N GLU A 179 4.08 39.98 -8.27
CA GLU A 179 4.74 41.23 -7.77
C GLU A 179 3.77 42.25 -7.14
N LYS A 180 2.45 42.07 -7.34
CA LYS A 180 1.39 42.94 -6.80
C LYS A 180 0.60 42.31 -5.64
N SER A 181 0.85 41.06 -5.30
CA SER A 181 0.10 40.32 -4.30
C SER A 181 0.72 40.51 -2.90
N ARG A 182 -0.13 40.75 -1.90
CA ARG A 182 0.31 40.81 -0.49
C ARG A 182 0.75 39.41 -0.05
N ILE A 183 1.66 39.34 0.92
CA ILE A 183 1.99 38.08 1.61
C ILE A 183 0.69 37.51 2.18
N GLU A 184 0.35 36.29 1.77
CA GLU A 184 -0.78 35.56 2.33
C GLU A 184 -0.29 34.79 3.56
N HIS A 185 -1.04 34.87 4.65
CA HIS A 185 -0.74 34.17 5.89
C HIS A 185 -1.78 33.07 6.09
N LEU A 186 -1.31 31.83 6.27
CA LEU A 186 -2.17 30.69 6.54
C LEU A 186 -2.00 30.24 8.00
N ALA A 187 -3.13 30.08 8.70
CA ALA A 187 -3.15 29.48 10.03
C ALA A 187 -3.20 27.95 9.92
N ILE A 188 -2.40 27.27 10.73
CA ILE A 188 -2.33 25.81 10.79
C ILE A 188 -2.51 25.32 12.22
N ILE A 189 -3.39 24.34 12.37
CA ILE A 189 -3.63 23.60 13.60
C ILE A 189 -3.10 22.19 13.39
N PRO A 190 -1.90 21.85 13.92
CA PRO A 190 -1.38 20.50 13.85
C PRO A 190 -2.16 19.60 14.81
N LEU A 191 -2.76 18.54 14.28
CA LEU A 191 -3.53 17.56 15.05
C LEU A 191 -2.80 16.22 15.09
N SER A 192 -2.67 15.66 16.29
CA SER A 192 -2.18 14.29 16.50
C SER A 192 -3.37 13.37 16.74
N VAL A 193 -3.62 12.46 15.81
CA VAL A 193 -4.74 11.52 15.83
C VAL A 193 -4.23 10.12 16.18
N PRO A 194 -4.63 9.54 17.33
CA PRO A 194 -4.26 8.16 17.65
C PRO A 194 -4.92 7.18 16.68
N ASP A 195 -4.20 6.14 16.30
CA ASP A 195 -4.70 5.10 15.40
C ASP A 195 -4.04 3.76 15.73
N ASP A 196 -4.83 2.70 15.86
CA ASP A 196 -4.30 1.38 16.20
C ASP A 196 -3.56 0.73 15.02
N ASN A 197 -3.85 1.18 13.79
CA ASN A 197 -3.54 0.44 12.58
C ASN A 197 -2.81 1.25 11.51
N TYR A 198 -2.65 2.56 11.64
CA TYR A 198 -1.94 3.35 10.66
C TYR A 198 -1.34 4.61 11.27
N GLY A 199 -0.05 4.86 11.08
CA GLY A 199 0.58 6.12 11.49
C GLY A 199 2.05 6.00 11.81
N CYS A 200 2.62 7.05 12.37
CA CYS A 200 3.98 7.07 12.88
C CYS A 200 4.03 6.37 14.23
N ALA A 201 5.07 5.55 14.45
CA ALA A 201 5.36 5.03 15.78
C ALA A 201 6.00 6.14 16.62
N ALA A 202 5.52 6.33 17.84
CA ALA A 202 6.27 7.08 18.85
C ALA A 202 7.20 6.08 19.57
N ASP A 203 8.44 6.48 19.85
CA ASP A 203 9.50 5.64 20.41
C ASP A 203 8.98 4.65 21.48
N GLU A 204 9.22 3.35 21.24
CA GLU A 204 8.88 2.19 22.07
C GLU A 204 7.39 1.94 22.39
N SER A 205 6.47 2.77 21.90
CA SER A 205 5.03 2.65 22.14
C SER A 205 4.32 1.77 21.09
N GLU A 206 3.35 0.94 21.54
CA GLU A 206 2.43 0.25 20.63
C GLU A 206 1.37 1.17 19.99
N SER A 207 1.24 2.43 20.42
CA SER A 207 0.27 3.36 19.83
C SER A 207 0.84 4.06 18.59
N LEU A 208 0.10 4.08 17.48
CA LEU A 208 0.45 4.92 16.32
C LEU A 208 -0.27 6.25 16.36
N LYS A 209 0.37 7.26 15.78
CA LYS A 209 -0.19 8.60 15.63
C LYS A 209 -0.16 9.01 14.17
N ARG A 210 -1.29 9.49 13.66
CA ARG A 210 -1.37 10.21 12.39
C ARG A 210 -1.32 11.69 12.67
N PHE A 211 -0.50 12.41 11.93
CA PHE A 211 -0.44 13.85 11.99
C PHE A 211 -1.32 14.44 10.89
N VAL A 212 -2.15 15.41 11.23
CA VAL A 212 -3.03 16.10 10.28
C VAL A 212 -2.89 17.59 10.49
N ASP A 213 -2.40 18.29 9.47
CA ASP A 213 -2.23 19.73 9.49
C ASP A 213 -3.52 20.39 9.00
N TYR A 214 -4.40 20.75 9.94
CA TYR A 214 -5.67 21.37 9.61
C TYR A 214 -5.48 22.86 9.33
N ILE A 215 -5.88 23.28 8.13
CA ILE A 215 -5.97 24.69 7.72
C ILE A 215 -7.43 25.12 7.88
N PRO A 216 -7.79 25.92 8.90
CA PRO A 216 -9.16 26.32 9.13
C PRO A 216 -9.68 27.27 8.06
N ASP A 217 -10.93 27.10 7.67
CA ASP A 217 -11.63 28.07 6.82
C ASP A 217 -11.98 29.34 7.61
N ASP A 218 -12.30 30.43 6.90
CA ASP A 218 -12.59 31.73 7.49
C ASP A 218 -13.72 31.71 8.54
N MET A 219 -14.75 30.87 8.33
CA MET A 219 -15.86 30.77 9.30
C MET A 219 -15.40 30.06 10.56
N SER A 220 -14.63 28.97 10.41
CA SER A 220 -13.98 28.30 11.55
C SER A 220 -13.06 29.26 12.31
N LEU A 221 -12.27 30.08 11.61
CA LEU A 221 -11.42 31.11 12.22
C LEU A 221 -12.22 32.15 13.00
N CYS A 222 -13.40 32.56 12.53
CA CYS A 222 -14.26 33.51 13.26
C CYS A 222 -14.72 32.94 14.62
N PHE A 223 -15.10 31.66 14.65
CA PHE A 223 -15.45 30.98 15.90
C PHE A 223 -14.24 30.84 16.83
N LEU A 224 -13.08 30.44 16.28
CA LEU A 224 -11.82 30.33 17.03
C LEU A 224 -11.39 31.68 17.62
N TYR A 225 -11.47 32.76 16.85
CA TYR A 225 -11.14 34.11 17.32
C TYR A 225 -11.99 34.52 18.52
N THR A 226 -13.27 34.15 18.52
CA THR A 226 -14.18 34.43 19.63
C THR A 226 -13.93 33.52 20.84
N LEU A 227 -13.38 32.32 20.62
CA LEU A 227 -13.04 31.34 21.66
C LEU A 227 -11.67 31.59 22.31
N LYS A 228 -10.78 32.38 21.68
CA LYS A 228 -9.36 32.51 22.07
C LYS A 228 -9.14 32.82 23.55
N ASP A 229 -9.92 33.75 24.11
CA ASP A 229 -9.80 34.23 25.50
C ASP A 229 -10.79 33.53 26.44
N LYS A 230 -11.54 32.54 25.97
CA LYS A 230 -12.54 31.84 26.77
C LYS A 230 -11.94 30.58 27.39
N GLU A 231 -12.22 30.39 28.68
CA GLU A 231 -11.94 29.14 29.39
C GLU A 231 -12.89 28.04 28.92
N LEU A 232 -12.33 26.95 28.39
CA LEU A 232 -13.05 25.77 27.97
C LEU A 232 -12.78 24.65 28.97
N ASN A 233 -13.86 24.05 29.49
CA ASN A 233 -13.77 22.93 30.42
C ASN A 233 -14.73 21.84 29.96
N THR A 234 -14.27 20.60 29.94
CA THR A 234 -15.04 19.42 29.55
C THR A 234 -16.31 19.22 30.38
N ALA A 235 -16.36 19.75 31.61
CA ALA A 235 -17.56 19.73 32.46
C ALA A 235 -18.65 20.75 32.01
N LYS A 236 -18.25 21.83 31.32
CA LYS A 236 -19.16 22.92 30.88
C LYS A 236 -19.59 22.79 29.42
N ILE A 237 -18.89 21.96 28.64
CA ILE A 237 -19.12 21.77 27.21
C ILE A 237 -19.68 20.38 26.98
N LYS A 238 -20.69 20.27 26.12
CA LYS A 238 -21.34 18.99 25.81
C LYS A 238 -20.33 18.01 25.19
N PRO A 239 -20.47 16.70 25.43
CA PRO A 239 -19.64 15.69 24.78
C PRO A 239 -19.73 15.77 23.25
N PHE A 240 -18.65 15.40 22.56
CA PHE A 240 -18.54 15.45 21.09
C PHE A 240 -19.72 14.79 20.37
N ASN A 241 -20.07 13.55 20.75
CA ASN A 241 -21.18 12.82 20.13
C ASN A 241 -22.52 13.55 20.28
N THR A 242 -22.76 14.17 21.44
CA THR A 242 -23.95 14.97 21.72
C THR A 242 -23.99 16.20 20.82
N ILE A 243 -22.86 16.90 20.66
CA ILE A 243 -22.77 18.06 19.76
C ILE A 243 -23.12 17.68 18.32
N ILE A 244 -22.52 16.60 17.78
CA ILE A 244 -22.82 16.16 16.41
C ILE A 244 -24.29 15.77 16.25
N ASN A 245 -24.87 15.14 17.26
CA ASN A 245 -26.28 14.80 17.27
C ASN A 245 -27.19 16.04 17.29
N ASP A 246 -26.91 17.01 18.16
CA ASP A 246 -27.67 18.26 18.30
C ASP A 246 -27.61 19.09 17.01
N ILE A 247 -26.43 19.18 16.38
CA ILE A 247 -26.27 19.79 15.06
C ILE A 247 -27.14 19.05 14.02
N SER A 248 -27.06 17.72 13.98
CA SER A 248 -27.83 16.91 13.02
C SER A 248 -29.35 17.10 13.21
N GLN A 249 -29.82 17.18 14.45
CA GLN A 249 -31.23 17.45 14.78
C GLN A 249 -31.65 18.86 14.35
N THR A 250 -30.83 19.87 14.65
CA THR A 250 -31.06 21.27 14.24
C THR A 250 -31.21 21.38 12.72
N LEU A 251 -30.39 20.62 11.98
CA LEU A 251 -30.38 20.59 10.51
C LEU A 251 -31.43 19.63 9.91
N LYS A 252 -32.20 18.91 10.73
CA LYS A 252 -33.14 17.86 10.30
C LYS A 252 -32.47 16.77 9.45
N LEU A 253 -31.20 16.46 9.73
CA LEU A 253 -30.42 15.41 9.08
C LEU A 253 -30.47 14.13 9.89
N THR A 254 -30.57 12.99 9.22
CA THR A 254 -30.61 11.69 9.91
C THR A 254 -29.27 11.39 10.59
N ASN A 255 -29.33 11.09 11.89
CA ASN A 255 -28.27 10.46 12.65
C ASN A 255 -28.86 9.24 13.37
N LYS A 256 -28.78 8.06 12.75
CA LYS A 256 -29.51 6.86 13.22
C LYS A 256 -29.05 6.38 14.60
N ASP A 257 -27.80 6.66 14.95
CA ASP A 257 -27.20 6.23 16.20
C ASP A 257 -26.30 7.36 16.74
N SER A 258 -26.74 7.99 17.83
CA SER A 258 -26.00 9.07 18.49
C SER A 258 -24.65 8.62 19.06
N ALA A 259 -24.46 7.32 19.34
CA ALA A 259 -23.18 6.77 19.77
C ALA A 259 -22.21 6.56 18.60
N ARG A 260 -22.71 6.58 17.36
CA ARG A 260 -21.93 6.39 16.13
C ARG A 260 -22.01 7.59 15.18
N PRO A 261 -21.42 8.74 15.56
CA PRO A 261 -21.49 9.97 14.78
C PRO A 261 -20.97 9.84 13.34
N GLN A 262 -20.12 8.86 13.04
CA GLN A 262 -19.66 8.55 11.68
C GLN A 262 -20.79 8.12 10.73
N LEU A 263 -21.93 7.71 11.26
CA LEU A 263 -23.13 7.38 10.49
C LEU A 263 -24.05 8.58 10.25
N SER A 264 -23.76 9.73 10.84
CA SER A 264 -24.49 10.97 10.59
C SER A 264 -24.41 11.34 9.11
N LEU A 265 -25.55 11.71 8.52
CA LEU A 265 -25.57 12.22 7.14
C LEU A 265 -24.70 13.46 6.99
N LEU A 266 -24.61 14.31 8.02
CA LEU A 266 -23.77 15.50 8.04
C LEU A 266 -22.31 15.14 7.74
N ILE A 267 -21.71 14.26 8.55
CA ILE A 267 -20.31 13.88 8.40
C ILE A 267 -20.11 13.06 7.12
N LYS A 268 -21.00 12.11 6.84
CA LYS A 268 -20.84 11.18 5.71
C LYS A 268 -20.92 11.86 4.34
N TYR A 269 -21.75 12.90 4.21
CA TYR A 269 -22.07 13.52 2.91
C TYR A 269 -21.76 15.01 2.83
N ALA A 270 -21.14 15.64 3.84
CA ALA A 270 -20.66 17.03 3.72
C ALA A 270 -19.63 17.22 2.59
N ASN A 271 -18.96 16.14 2.15
CA ASN A 271 -18.12 16.17 0.95
C ASN A 271 -18.86 16.56 -0.33
N TYR A 272 -20.19 16.44 -0.37
CA TYR A 272 -20.97 17.03 -1.44
C TYR A 272 -20.86 18.56 -1.45
N HIS A 273 -20.93 19.19 -0.28
CA HIS A 273 -20.93 20.65 -0.15
C HIS A 273 -19.57 21.26 -0.51
N TRP A 274 -18.49 20.90 0.20
CA TRP A 274 -17.19 21.54 -0.01
C TRP A 274 -16.54 21.22 -1.35
N ARG A 275 -16.94 20.15 -2.07
CA ARG A 275 -16.48 19.88 -3.45
C ARG A 275 -17.15 20.78 -4.49
N GLN A 276 -18.25 21.43 -4.14
CA GLN A 276 -19.02 22.29 -5.05
C GLN A 276 -18.86 23.78 -4.73
N LEU A 277 -18.10 24.14 -3.70
CA LEU A 277 -17.75 25.53 -3.43
C LEU A 277 -16.90 26.08 -4.59
N GLU A 278 -17.14 27.34 -4.93
CA GLU A 278 -16.37 28.03 -5.96
C GLU A 278 -14.88 28.03 -5.58
N GLY A 279 -14.01 27.71 -6.54
CA GLY A 279 -12.56 27.58 -6.30
C GLY A 279 -12.13 26.27 -5.63
N SER A 280 -13.05 25.37 -5.27
CA SER A 280 -12.69 24.07 -4.69
C SER A 280 -12.10 23.11 -5.75
N LEU A 281 -10.78 22.92 -5.70
CA LEU A 281 -10.05 22.03 -6.61
C LEU A 281 -9.81 20.63 -5.97
N ILE A 282 -10.83 20.06 -5.33
CA ILE A 282 -10.71 18.77 -4.64
C ILE A 282 -11.23 17.62 -5.52
N ASP A 283 -10.30 16.82 -6.03
CA ASP A 283 -10.61 15.63 -6.83
C ASP A 283 -11.18 14.47 -5.99
N GLY A 284 -11.57 13.39 -6.69
CA GLY A 284 -12.15 12.22 -6.05
C GLY A 284 -11.24 11.54 -5.03
N ALA A 285 -9.93 11.42 -5.30
CA ALA A 285 -8.98 10.77 -4.42
C ALA A 285 -8.70 11.62 -3.16
N LEU A 286 -8.49 12.92 -3.32
CA LEU A 286 -8.35 13.84 -2.18
C LEU A 286 -9.60 13.84 -1.30
N ALA A 287 -10.79 13.68 -1.90
CA ALA A 287 -12.02 13.58 -1.13
C ALA A 287 -12.06 12.33 -0.24
N VAL A 288 -11.63 11.17 -0.75
CA VAL A 288 -11.53 9.92 0.05
C VAL A 288 -10.54 10.09 1.21
N VAL A 289 -9.42 10.80 1.00
CA VAL A 289 -8.47 11.11 2.06
C VAL A 289 -9.10 12.01 3.13
N LYS A 290 -9.78 13.10 2.73
CA LYS A 290 -10.48 14.02 3.66
C LYS A 290 -11.62 13.37 4.45
N GLN A 291 -12.18 12.28 3.94
CA GLN A 291 -13.19 11.46 4.61
C GLN A 291 -12.60 10.41 5.57
N GLY A 292 -11.27 10.22 5.57
CA GLY A 292 -10.60 9.17 6.36
C GLY A 292 -10.74 7.76 5.79
N ASP A 293 -11.36 7.61 4.63
CA ASP A 293 -11.54 6.31 3.94
C ASP A 293 -10.19 5.77 3.43
N ILE A 294 -9.27 6.67 3.05
CA ILE A 294 -7.84 6.37 2.83
C ILE A 294 -7.05 7.16 3.88
N LYS A 295 -6.37 6.42 4.76
CA LYS A 295 -5.56 7.02 5.81
C LYS A 295 -4.24 7.52 5.21
N THR A 296 -3.92 8.77 5.51
CA THR A 296 -2.62 9.39 5.30
C THR A 296 -2.14 10.01 6.61
N THR A 297 -0.85 10.39 6.66
CA THR A 297 -0.26 11.14 7.76
C THR A 297 0.64 12.23 7.19
N GLY A 298 0.56 13.43 7.75
CA GLY A 298 1.50 14.52 7.54
C GLY A 298 2.77 14.35 8.36
N LEU A 299 3.62 15.38 8.34
CA LEU A 299 4.82 15.44 9.15
C LEU A 299 4.46 15.53 10.65
N PRO A 300 5.23 14.89 11.55
CA PRO A 300 5.20 15.23 12.97
C PRO A 300 5.37 16.73 13.19
N THR A 301 4.72 17.29 14.21
CA THR A 301 4.68 18.75 14.43
C THR A 301 6.05 19.38 14.59
N ASP A 302 6.97 18.72 15.30
CA ASP A 302 8.37 19.12 15.44
C ASP A 302 9.09 19.17 14.08
N LYS A 303 8.87 18.17 13.24
CA LYS A 303 9.44 18.11 11.89
C LYS A 303 8.83 19.17 10.98
N LEU A 304 7.53 19.40 11.06
CA LEU A 304 6.84 20.45 10.32
C LEU A 304 7.41 21.83 10.64
N ILE A 305 7.66 22.13 11.92
CA ILE A 305 8.26 23.41 12.36
C ILE A 305 9.68 23.58 11.80
N SER A 306 10.45 22.50 11.76
CA SER A 306 11.82 22.50 11.23
C SER A 306 11.90 22.42 9.70
N HIS A 307 10.79 22.10 9.02
CA HIS A 307 10.75 21.90 7.59
C HIS A 307 11.20 23.15 6.85
N ASN A 308 12.12 22.99 5.90
CA ASN A 308 12.73 24.09 5.14
C ASN A 308 13.58 25.06 6.01
N ARG A 309 13.87 24.69 7.25
CA ARG A 309 14.78 25.39 8.19
C ARG A 309 15.90 24.48 8.68
N GLU A 310 16.15 23.39 7.97
CA GLU A 310 17.16 22.40 8.34
C GLU A 310 18.56 23.03 8.38
N LEU A 311 19.36 22.61 9.36
CA LEU A 311 20.76 23.02 9.50
C LEU A 311 21.61 22.26 8.47
N ILE A 312 22.12 23.00 7.49
CA ILE A 312 23.01 22.47 6.46
C ILE A 312 24.45 22.66 6.91
N ASN A 313 25.22 21.57 6.93
CA ASN A 313 26.66 21.61 7.15
C ASN A 313 27.33 22.42 6.02
N GLN A 314 28.05 23.48 6.40
CA GLN A 314 28.69 24.39 5.45
C GLN A 314 29.98 23.83 4.85
N ASN A 315 30.63 22.88 5.52
CA ASN A 315 31.91 22.30 5.09
C ASN A 315 31.86 20.75 5.11
N PRO A 316 31.00 20.11 4.30
CA PRO A 316 30.94 18.66 4.21
C PRO A 316 32.19 18.10 3.52
N ARG A 317 32.62 16.89 3.90
CA ARG A 317 33.66 16.13 3.16
C ARG A 317 33.20 15.93 1.72
N LEU A 318 34.06 16.17 0.73
CA LEU A 318 33.72 16.05 -0.70
C LEU A 318 33.32 14.62 -1.11
N LEU A 319 32.32 14.49 -1.99
CA LEU A 319 31.82 13.22 -2.51
C LEU A 319 32.82 12.61 -3.52
N GLU A 320 33.15 11.34 -3.33
CA GLU A 320 33.99 10.57 -4.25
C GLU A 320 33.17 9.50 -4.99
N TRP A 321 33.54 9.21 -6.25
CA TRP A 321 32.77 8.31 -7.11
C TRP A 321 32.75 6.87 -6.59
N SER A 322 33.88 6.38 -6.06
CA SER A 322 34.02 5.02 -5.54
C SER A 322 33.12 4.74 -4.33
N GLU A 323 32.87 5.75 -3.49
CA GLU A 323 32.03 5.62 -2.28
C GLU A 323 30.59 5.26 -2.63
N LEU A 324 30.12 5.66 -3.83
CA LEU A 324 28.77 5.35 -4.30
C LEU A 324 28.56 3.85 -4.54
N PHE A 325 29.62 3.08 -4.79
CA PHE A 325 29.53 1.64 -5.07
C PHE A 325 29.84 0.77 -3.84
N ASP A 326 30.22 1.40 -2.74
CA ASP A 326 30.69 0.70 -1.56
C ASP A 326 29.51 0.12 -0.77
N ALA A 327 29.33 -1.19 -0.84
CA ALA A 327 28.33 -1.88 -0.03
C ALA A 327 28.56 -1.67 1.48
N SER A 328 29.80 -1.38 1.91
CA SER A 328 30.11 -1.13 3.31
C SER A 328 29.58 0.20 3.84
N TYR A 329 29.22 1.16 2.99
CA TYR A 329 28.59 2.41 3.43
C TYR A 329 27.14 2.18 3.90
N GLN A 330 26.51 1.10 3.44
CA GLN A 330 25.24 0.66 3.99
C GLN A 330 25.44 0.12 5.41
N SER A 331 26.55 -0.60 5.65
CA SER A 331 26.90 -1.22 6.93
C SER A 331 27.72 -0.34 7.89
N SER A 332 28.10 0.89 7.53
CA SER A 332 29.02 1.72 8.33
C SER A 332 28.45 2.32 9.63
N ILE A 333 27.38 1.73 10.18
CA ILE A 333 27.13 1.80 11.63
C ILE A 333 27.71 0.58 12.37
N LYS A 334 28.02 -0.58 11.77
CA LYS A 334 28.63 -1.73 12.48
C LYS A 334 29.55 -2.62 11.62
N SER A 335 30.84 -2.58 11.99
CA SER A 335 31.91 -3.60 11.91
C SER A 335 32.05 -4.54 10.70
N ASN A 336 33.25 -4.43 10.09
CA ASN A 336 33.94 -5.32 9.15
C ASN A 336 33.52 -6.80 9.10
N SER A 337 33.17 -7.27 7.89
CA SER A 337 33.73 -8.51 7.32
C SER A 337 33.62 -8.54 5.80
N GLN A 338 34.66 -9.08 5.16
CA GLN A 338 34.89 -9.14 3.72
C GLN A 338 33.85 -10.00 2.98
N SER A 339 33.19 -9.45 1.94
CA SER A 339 32.38 -10.22 1.01
C SER A 339 33.26 -10.83 -0.10
N SER A 340 33.45 -12.15 -0.07
CA SER A 340 33.95 -12.90 -1.22
C SER A 340 32.82 -13.13 -2.22
N THR A 341 33.05 -12.82 -3.50
CA THR A 341 32.19 -13.22 -4.62
C THR A 341 32.10 -14.74 -4.70
N ILE A 342 30.95 -15.33 -4.34
CA ILE A 342 30.68 -16.77 -4.47
C ILE A 342 29.77 -16.99 -5.68
N ASP A 343 30.28 -17.70 -6.69
CA ASP A 343 29.48 -18.22 -7.80
C ASP A 343 28.43 -19.22 -7.30
N TYR A 344 27.21 -19.10 -7.82
CA TYR A 344 26.02 -19.83 -7.37
C TYR A 344 26.03 -21.32 -7.76
N PRO A 345 25.88 -22.28 -6.83
CA PRO A 345 25.68 -23.69 -7.18
C PRO A 345 24.28 -23.94 -7.77
N SER A 346 24.17 -24.98 -8.61
CA SER A 346 22.92 -25.51 -9.17
C SER A 346 21.84 -25.91 -8.13
N PHE A 347 22.25 -26.03 -6.86
CA PHE A 347 21.47 -26.46 -5.70
C PHE A 347 20.27 -25.55 -5.37
N SER A 348 20.37 -24.23 -5.59
CA SER A 348 19.35 -23.26 -5.15
C SER A 348 18.00 -23.37 -5.88
N LYS A 349 17.96 -23.95 -7.09
CA LYS A 349 16.72 -24.05 -7.88
C LYS A 349 15.75 -25.14 -7.41
N ASN A 350 16.23 -26.15 -6.65
CA ASN A 350 15.42 -27.33 -6.28
C ASN A 350 15.36 -27.65 -4.77
N LEU A 351 16.04 -26.88 -3.91
CA LEU A 351 16.10 -27.12 -2.46
C LEU A 351 14.73 -27.31 -1.78
N ILE A 352 13.71 -26.53 -2.18
CA ILE A 352 12.35 -26.68 -1.61
C ILE A 352 11.73 -28.03 -1.96
N LYS A 353 11.93 -28.51 -3.18
CA LYS A 353 11.42 -29.81 -3.62
C LYS A 353 12.15 -30.93 -2.87
N GLU A 354 13.46 -30.83 -2.74
CA GLU A 354 14.29 -31.78 -2.00
C GLU A 354 13.92 -31.85 -0.52
N LEU A 355 13.66 -30.70 0.12
CA LEU A 355 13.13 -30.62 1.48
C LEU A 355 11.75 -31.29 1.60
N GLN A 356 10.84 -31.00 0.67
CA GLN A 356 9.50 -31.58 0.70
C GLN A 356 9.49 -33.09 0.44
N ASP A 357 10.41 -33.60 -0.39
CA ASP A 357 10.58 -35.03 -0.63
C ASP A 357 11.25 -35.72 0.57
N THR A 358 12.23 -35.08 1.19
CA THR A 358 12.87 -35.56 2.43
C THR A 358 11.87 -35.66 3.59
N LEU A 359 10.92 -34.73 3.69
CA LEU A 359 9.86 -34.76 4.71
C LEU A 359 8.76 -35.82 4.46
N LYS A 360 8.82 -36.58 3.35
CA LYS A 360 7.99 -37.78 3.13
C LYS A 360 8.62 -39.04 3.74
N LEU A 361 9.90 -38.98 4.14
CA LEU A 361 10.61 -40.08 4.80
C LEU A 361 10.23 -40.18 6.28
N THR A 362 10.89 -41.08 7.00
CA THR A 362 10.80 -41.13 8.48
C THR A 362 11.48 -39.90 9.08
N ARG A 363 11.03 -39.46 10.28
CA ARG A 363 11.59 -38.28 10.95
C ARG A 363 13.11 -38.37 11.14
N ASN A 364 13.62 -39.53 11.56
CA ASN A 364 15.07 -39.73 11.75
C ASN A 364 15.85 -39.66 10.43
N ALA A 365 15.29 -40.18 9.34
CA ALA A 365 15.88 -40.04 8.01
C ALA A 365 15.84 -38.57 7.56
N ALA A 366 14.74 -37.86 7.80
CA ALA A 366 14.62 -36.45 7.47
C ALA A 366 15.62 -35.57 8.23
N ILE A 367 15.79 -35.79 9.54
CA ILE A 367 16.81 -35.10 10.35
C ILE A 367 18.20 -35.34 9.79
N SER A 368 18.54 -36.60 9.50
CA SER A 368 19.87 -36.97 8.98
C SER A 368 20.15 -36.28 7.64
N THR A 369 19.22 -36.38 6.69
CA THR A 369 19.37 -35.78 5.36
C THR A 369 19.42 -34.25 5.43
N ILE A 370 18.57 -33.60 6.23
CA ILE A 370 18.53 -32.13 6.33
C ILE A 370 19.77 -31.59 7.06
N THR A 371 20.33 -32.34 8.01
CA THR A 371 21.59 -31.98 8.68
C THR A 371 22.76 -32.01 7.69
N ILE A 372 22.81 -33.03 6.81
CA ILE A 372 23.78 -33.10 5.73
C ILE A 372 23.59 -31.91 4.77
N LEU A 373 22.37 -31.67 4.30
CA LEU A 373 22.05 -30.54 3.40
C LEU A 373 22.41 -29.18 4.01
N LYS A 374 22.25 -28.99 5.33
CA LYS A 374 22.64 -27.76 6.02
C LYS A 374 24.15 -27.58 6.06
N THR A 375 24.89 -28.68 6.22
CA THR A 375 26.37 -28.68 6.24
C THR A 375 26.93 -28.41 4.84
N ASP A 376 26.28 -28.95 3.80
CA ASP A 376 26.67 -28.78 2.41
C ASP A 376 26.21 -27.44 1.81
N ALA A 377 25.24 -26.76 2.45
CA ALA A 377 24.76 -25.45 2.01
C ALA A 377 25.81 -24.36 2.30
N SER A 378 26.37 -23.76 1.25
CA SER A 378 27.32 -22.64 1.37
C SER A 378 26.65 -21.27 1.58
N GLN A 379 25.33 -21.17 1.46
CA GLN A 379 24.60 -19.89 1.41
C GLN A 379 23.83 -19.59 2.71
N PRO A 380 24.00 -18.39 3.31
CA PRO A 380 23.33 -18.03 4.57
C PRO A 380 21.80 -18.14 4.54
N ASN A 381 21.17 -17.70 3.45
CA ASN A 381 19.71 -17.77 3.28
C ASN A 381 19.16 -19.22 3.31
N ALA A 382 19.88 -20.16 2.70
CA ALA A 382 19.54 -21.58 2.70
C ALA A 382 19.81 -22.23 4.05
N GLN A 383 20.95 -21.93 4.69
CA GLN A 383 21.29 -22.43 6.03
C GLN A 383 20.26 -21.99 7.08
N ARG A 384 19.82 -20.72 7.04
CA ARG A 384 18.78 -20.16 7.91
C ARG A 384 17.45 -20.90 7.76
N LEU A 385 17.03 -21.17 6.51
CA LEU A 385 15.83 -21.94 6.22
C LEU A 385 15.93 -23.39 6.71
N LEU A 386 17.04 -24.08 6.40
CA LEU A 386 17.27 -25.47 6.80
C LEU A 386 17.33 -25.64 8.32
N SER A 387 17.95 -24.68 9.02
CA SER A 387 18.00 -24.66 10.48
C SER A 387 16.60 -24.53 11.09
N TRP A 388 15.72 -23.72 10.50
CA TRP A 388 14.34 -23.59 10.95
C TRP A 388 13.56 -24.89 10.77
N VAL A 389 13.80 -25.61 9.68
CA VAL A 389 13.19 -26.94 9.47
C VAL A 389 13.65 -27.94 10.53
N LEU A 390 14.94 -27.97 10.86
CA LEU A 390 15.49 -28.82 11.92
C LEU A 390 14.84 -28.52 13.27
N SER A 391 14.63 -27.25 13.63
CA SER A 391 13.97 -26.90 14.89
C SER A 391 12.56 -27.48 15.05
N PHE A 392 11.83 -27.69 13.94
CA PHE A 392 10.52 -28.35 13.98
C PHE A 392 10.62 -29.88 14.02
N LEU A 393 11.71 -30.44 13.51
CA LEU A 393 11.97 -31.87 13.53
C LEU A 393 12.41 -32.36 14.91
N ASP A 394 12.96 -31.48 15.74
CA ASP A 394 13.28 -31.76 17.14
C ASP A 394 12.00 -31.88 18.01
N ASP A 395 10.90 -31.23 17.61
CA ASP A 395 9.61 -31.34 18.28
C ASP A 395 8.75 -32.48 17.68
N ASN A 396 8.69 -33.59 18.41
CA ASN A 396 7.91 -34.77 18.02
C ASN A 396 6.40 -34.53 17.93
N SER A 397 5.87 -33.43 18.47
CA SER A 397 4.45 -33.08 18.39
C SER A 397 4.03 -32.54 17.02
N ILE A 398 4.96 -32.02 16.22
CA ILE A 398 4.67 -31.34 14.95
C ILE A 398 4.70 -32.32 13.78
N ARG A 399 3.57 -32.56 13.10
CA ARG A 399 3.53 -33.51 11.96
C ARG A 399 4.42 -33.06 10.79
N LEU A 400 5.11 -34.00 10.12
CA LEU A 400 6.00 -33.72 8.96
C LEU A 400 5.29 -32.98 7.81
N ASN A 401 4.03 -33.29 7.54
CA ASN A 401 3.21 -32.59 6.53
C ASN A 401 2.96 -31.12 6.92
N THR A 402 2.88 -30.81 8.22
CA THR A 402 2.76 -29.44 8.70
C THR A 402 4.05 -28.65 8.43
N ILE A 403 5.21 -29.27 8.67
CA ILE A 403 6.53 -28.69 8.36
C ILE A 403 6.66 -28.44 6.85
N SER A 404 6.27 -29.41 6.03
CA SER A 404 6.26 -29.30 4.55
C SER A 404 5.38 -28.13 4.05
N LYS A 405 4.22 -27.91 4.70
CA LYS A 405 3.34 -26.76 4.42
C LYS A 405 3.98 -25.43 4.81
N TYR A 406 4.71 -25.35 5.93
CA TYR A 406 5.37 -24.12 6.36
C TYR A 406 6.48 -23.72 5.37
N ILE A 407 7.31 -24.68 4.97
CA ILE A 407 8.37 -24.47 3.97
C ILE A 407 7.78 -24.09 2.62
N GLY A 408 6.73 -24.79 2.17
CA GLY A 408 6.06 -24.48 0.90
C GLY A 408 5.39 -23.09 0.89
N CYS A 409 5.05 -22.56 2.07
CA CYS A 409 4.44 -21.25 2.20
C CYS A 409 5.44 -20.11 1.98
N ILE A 410 6.62 -20.14 2.62
CA ILE A 410 7.55 -18.99 2.58
C ILE A 410 8.90 -19.30 1.91
N GLY A 411 9.32 -20.58 1.87
CA GLY A 411 10.69 -20.96 1.55
C GLY A 411 11.12 -20.64 0.12
N ARG A 412 10.24 -20.81 -0.87
CA ARG A 412 10.60 -20.50 -2.28
C ARG A 412 10.79 -19.01 -2.50
N ASP A 413 9.92 -18.19 -1.93
CA ASP A 413 10.00 -16.73 -2.09
C ASP A 413 11.18 -16.18 -1.30
N TRP A 414 11.42 -16.71 -0.08
CA TRP A 414 12.62 -16.41 0.70
C TRP A 414 13.90 -16.67 -0.10
N LEU A 415 14.09 -17.88 -0.60
CA LEU A 415 15.31 -18.23 -1.35
C LEU A 415 15.46 -17.41 -2.64
N MET A 416 14.37 -17.05 -3.31
CA MET A 416 14.42 -16.27 -4.54
C MET A 416 14.70 -14.78 -4.29
N LEU A 417 14.08 -14.21 -3.24
CA LEU A 417 14.18 -12.79 -2.94
C LEU A 417 15.47 -12.42 -2.23
N THR A 418 16.12 -13.40 -1.59
CA THR A 418 17.39 -13.22 -0.85
C THR A 418 18.58 -13.82 -1.59
N MET A 419 18.40 -14.13 -2.88
CA MET A 419 19.36 -14.94 -3.66
C MET A 419 20.69 -14.21 -3.80
N ASP A 420 20.67 -12.93 -4.16
CA ASP A 420 21.89 -12.17 -4.43
C ASP A 420 22.34 -11.33 -3.21
N ASP A 421 21.77 -11.59 -2.02
CA ASP A 421 21.92 -10.75 -0.83
C ASP A 421 22.67 -11.46 0.31
N ASP A 422 23.51 -10.71 1.02
CA ASP A 422 24.17 -11.18 2.24
C ASP A 422 23.26 -10.99 3.46
N VAL A 423 22.42 -11.99 3.73
CA VAL A 423 21.41 -11.98 4.80
C VAL A 423 22.02 -11.82 6.20
N ASP A 424 23.29 -12.15 6.38
CA ASP A 424 23.96 -12.00 7.67
C ASP A 424 24.25 -10.52 8.01
N GLN A 425 24.19 -9.63 7.02
CA GLN A 425 24.42 -8.18 7.17
C GLN A 425 23.12 -7.35 7.17
N TRP A 426 21.95 -8.00 7.15
CA TRP A 426 20.67 -7.33 7.00
C TRP A 426 20.22 -6.59 8.26
N GLU A 427 19.69 -5.38 8.07
CA GLU A 427 18.99 -4.62 9.09
C GLU A 427 17.47 -4.89 9.03
N GLY A 428 16.73 -4.43 10.05
CA GLY A 428 15.28 -4.69 10.16
C GLY A 428 14.49 -4.31 8.90
N ASN A 429 14.84 -3.20 8.25
CA ASN A 429 14.15 -2.73 7.04
C ASN A 429 14.33 -3.69 5.84
N ASP A 430 15.48 -4.36 5.73
CA ASP A 430 15.76 -5.28 4.61
C ASP A 430 14.90 -6.54 4.72
N PHE A 431 14.78 -7.08 5.94
CA PHE A 431 13.84 -8.14 6.25
C PHE A 431 12.39 -7.69 6.05
N GLU A 432 12.03 -6.47 6.45
CA GLU A 432 10.69 -5.90 6.22
C GLU A 432 10.35 -5.85 4.72
N GLU A 433 11.25 -5.36 3.88
CA GLU A 433 11.02 -5.29 2.44
C GLU A 433 10.83 -6.69 1.83
N VAL A 434 11.65 -7.66 2.21
CA VAL A 434 11.54 -9.04 1.71
C VAL A 434 10.28 -9.71 2.23
N TYR A 435 9.93 -9.56 3.51
CA TYR A 435 8.70 -10.13 4.06
C TYR A 435 7.46 -9.48 3.46
N GLU A 436 7.50 -8.17 3.16
CA GLU A 436 6.42 -7.47 2.46
C GLU A 436 6.23 -8.10 1.08
N GLN A 437 7.32 -8.34 0.36
CA GLN A 437 7.30 -8.98 -0.95
C GLN A 437 6.79 -10.43 -0.90
N ILE A 438 7.16 -11.21 0.12
CA ILE A 438 6.64 -12.57 0.33
C ILE A 438 5.13 -12.54 0.61
N ILE A 439 4.65 -11.62 1.44
CA ILE A 439 3.21 -11.51 1.74
C ILE A 439 2.42 -11.02 0.52
N GLN A 440 2.99 -10.05 -0.21
CA GLN A 440 2.41 -9.55 -1.47
C GLN A 440 2.43 -10.62 -2.57
N SER A 441 3.41 -11.53 -2.58
CA SER A 441 3.40 -12.68 -3.50
C SER A 441 2.15 -13.54 -3.26
N LYS A 442 1.70 -13.68 -2.00
CA LYS A 442 0.49 -14.43 -1.64
C LYS A 442 -0.81 -13.71 -2.01
N VAL A 443 -0.76 -12.40 -2.27
CA VAL A 443 -1.87 -11.66 -2.92
C VAL A 443 -2.00 -12.06 -4.38
N LYS A 444 -0.88 -12.35 -5.05
CA LYS A 444 -0.86 -12.84 -6.44
C LYS A 444 -1.13 -14.34 -6.57
N ASP A 445 -0.88 -15.12 -5.52
CA ASP A 445 -0.98 -16.60 -5.51
C ASP A 445 -2.25 -17.20 -4.88
N SER A 446 -3.19 -16.38 -4.38
CA SER A 446 -4.50 -16.85 -3.89
C SER A 446 -5.50 -17.20 -5.01
N ARG A 447 -5.05 -17.22 -6.27
CA ARG A 447 -5.75 -17.84 -7.41
C ARG A 447 -5.69 -19.38 -7.42
N LYS A 448 -4.90 -20.02 -6.55
CA LYS A 448 -4.69 -21.48 -6.55
C LYS A 448 -5.33 -22.27 -5.40
N LEU A 449 -5.99 -21.64 -4.42
CA LEU A 449 -6.39 -22.32 -3.17
C LEU A 449 -7.90 -22.38 -2.90
N SER A 450 -8.73 -22.49 -3.95
CA SER A 450 -10.18 -22.66 -3.80
C SER A 450 -10.65 -24.08 -3.51
N THR A 451 -9.75 -25.03 -3.20
CA THR A 451 -10.06 -26.47 -3.31
C THR A 451 -10.18 -27.30 -2.03
N LEU A 452 -10.21 -26.69 -0.85
CA LEU A 452 -10.44 -27.43 0.38
C LEU A 452 -11.40 -26.68 1.31
N CYS A 453 -12.70 -26.90 1.09
CA CYS A 453 -13.67 -27.10 2.18
C CYS A 453 -14.93 -27.74 1.59
N LYS A 454 -15.09 -29.03 1.86
CA LYS A 454 -16.35 -29.77 1.73
C LYS A 454 -17.40 -29.10 2.62
N LEU A 455 -18.56 -28.77 2.08
CA LEU A 455 -19.79 -28.60 2.86
C LEU A 455 -20.77 -29.65 2.38
N SER A 456 -21.09 -30.57 3.30
CA SER A 456 -22.20 -31.50 3.21
C SER A 456 -23.53 -30.74 3.35
N GLU A 457 -24.31 -30.74 2.27
CA GLU A 457 -25.76 -30.96 2.17
C GLU A 457 -26.68 -30.79 3.39
N PHE A 458 -27.69 -29.92 3.19
CA PHE A 458 -29.08 -29.82 3.71
C PHE A 458 -29.28 -29.67 5.25
N ASP A 459 -30.15 -28.79 5.77
CA ASP A 459 -31.57 -28.58 5.41
C ASP A 459 -32.14 -27.21 5.89
N ASP A 460 -33.41 -26.98 5.56
CA ASP A 460 -34.19 -25.75 5.31
C ASP A 460 -34.79 -24.91 6.49
N THR A 461 -35.27 -23.70 6.09
CA THR A 461 -36.43 -22.89 6.57
C THR A 461 -36.37 -21.80 7.69
N SER A 462 -36.85 -20.61 7.28
CA SER A 462 -37.75 -19.64 7.96
C SER A 462 -37.23 -18.31 8.58
N SER A 463 -37.72 -17.21 7.96
CA SER A 463 -38.23 -15.91 8.45
C SER A 463 -37.72 -15.20 9.73
N SER A 464 -37.24 -13.96 9.49
CA SER A 464 -37.56 -12.66 10.14
C SER A 464 -37.19 -12.34 11.61
N ILE A 465 -36.82 -11.06 11.76
CA ILE A 465 -36.81 -10.16 12.95
C ILE A 465 -35.46 -10.02 13.68
N ASP A 466 -35.11 -8.74 13.88
CA ASP A 466 -33.96 -8.20 14.61
C ASP A 466 -33.84 -8.74 16.05
N ASN A 467 -32.60 -9.02 16.48
CA ASN A 467 -32.11 -8.68 17.83
C ASN A 467 -30.59 -8.88 17.95
N ASP A 468 -30.03 -8.13 18.89
CA ASP A 468 -28.63 -7.95 19.24
C ASP A 468 -27.82 -9.22 19.59
N ASN A 469 -26.50 -9.05 19.43
CA ASN A 469 -25.39 -9.68 20.14
C ASN A 469 -24.96 -11.12 19.80
N ASN A 470 -23.71 -11.15 19.32
CA ASN A 470 -22.66 -12.15 19.51
C ASN A 470 -22.81 -13.54 18.89
N ALA A 471 -21.84 -13.77 18.00
CA ALA A 471 -21.20 -15.04 17.66
C ALA A 471 -21.92 -15.96 16.65
N THR A 472 -21.11 -16.30 15.64
CA THR A 472 -21.16 -17.45 14.73
C THR A 472 -22.06 -17.39 13.48
N GLY A 473 -21.40 -17.43 12.30
CA GLY A 473 -21.86 -18.34 11.24
C GLY A 473 -22.05 -17.86 9.80
N GLN A 474 -21.57 -16.69 9.34
CA GLN A 474 -21.43 -16.47 7.89
C GLN A 474 -20.13 -17.10 7.38
N PRO A 475 -20.12 -17.81 6.23
CA PRO A 475 -18.86 -18.25 5.64
C PRO A 475 -18.03 -16.99 5.33
N PRO A 476 -16.76 -16.91 5.79
CA PRO A 476 -15.95 -15.71 5.66
C PRO A 476 -15.92 -15.26 4.19
N SER A 477 -16.07 -13.94 4.00
CA SER A 477 -15.95 -13.27 2.71
C SER A 477 -14.66 -13.71 2.01
N TYR A 478 -14.61 -13.64 0.68
CA TYR A 478 -13.36 -13.87 -0.07
C TYR A 478 -12.22 -12.98 0.47
N LEU A 479 -12.53 -11.74 0.87
CA LEU A 479 -11.63 -10.84 1.57
C LEU A 479 -11.17 -11.39 2.92
N ASP A 480 -12.04 -12.07 3.67
CA ASP A 480 -11.70 -12.64 4.98
C ASP A 480 -10.83 -13.90 4.86
N ARG A 481 -11.01 -14.71 3.80
CA ARG A 481 -10.11 -15.84 3.52
C ARG A 481 -8.74 -15.42 2.97
N LEU A 482 -8.69 -14.31 2.22
CA LEU A 482 -7.45 -13.67 1.81
C LEU A 482 -6.69 -13.13 3.02
N LYS A 483 -7.42 -12.48 3.94
CA LYS A 483 -6.89 -12.08 5.25
C LYS A 483 -6.40 -13.30 6.03
N ASP A 484 -7.09 -14.45 6.00
CA ASP A 484 -6.65 -15.67 6.69
C ASP A 484 -5.38 -16.31 6.08
N SER A 485 -5.23 -16.31 4.75
CA SER A 485 -4.01 -16.81 4.07
C SER A 485 -2.81 -15.88 4.29
N GLN A 486 -3.04 -14.57 4.24
CA GLN A 486 -2.04 -13.57 4.62
C GLN A 486 -1.67 -13.70 6.09
N LYS A 487 -2.65 -13.89 6.97
CA LYS A 487 -2.45 -14.12 8.41
C LYS A 487 -1.69 -15.42 8.68
N PHE A 488 -1.94 -16.48 7.91
CA PHE A 488 -1.19 -17.73 7.98
C PHE A 488 0.27 -17.52 7.55
N THR A 489 0.49 -16.95 6.36
CA THR A 489 1.83 -16.67 5.82
C THR A 489 2.60 -15.73 6.74
N TYR A 490 1.96 -14.67 7.21
CA TYR A 490 2.45 -13.74 8.21
C TYR A 490 2.87 -14.48 9.49
N GLY A 491 1.99 -15.32 10.04
CA GLY A 491 2.29 -16.07 11.24
C GLY A 491 3.43 -17.09 11.05
N ARG A 492 3.73 -17.49 9.81
CA ARG A 492 4.90 -18.31 9.48
C ARG A 492 6.16 -17.45 9.29
N LEU A 493 6.07 -16.28 8.67
CA LEU A 493 7.18 -15.33 8.56
C LEU A 493 7.63 -14.82 9.93
N LYS A 494 6.68 -14.49 10.82
CA LYS A 494 6.98 -14.14 12.20
C LYS A 494 7.73 -15.27 12.93
N ALA A 495 7.20 -16.49 12.88
CA ALA A 495 7.85 -17.65 13.50
C ALA A 495 9.22 -17.97 12.90
N PHE A 496 9.39 -17.76 11.59
CA PHE A 496 10.68 -17.92 10.93
C PHE A 496 11.67 -16.84 11.35
N HIS A 497 11.24 -15.59 11.46
CA HIS A 497 12.09 -14.49 11.89
C HIS A 497 12.43 -14.57 13.38
N ASP A 498 11.49 -14.97 14.24
CA ASP A 498 11.77 -15.24 15.65
C ASP A 498 12.89 -16.30 15.78
N HIS A 499 12.85 -17.36 14.96
CA HIS A 499 13.93 -18.34 14.87
C HIS A 499 15.26 -17.71 14.38
N GLN A 500 15.21 -16.80 13.41
CA GLN A 500 16.40 -16.08 12.95
C GLN A 500 17.00 -15.17 14.02
N ARG A 501 16.17 -14.51 14.85
CA ARG A 501 16.63 -13.72 15.99
C ARG A 501 17.32 -14.57 17.04
N ILE A 502 16.77 -15.74 17.34
CA ILE A 502 17.30 -16.64 18.38
C ILE A 502 18.61 -17.32 17.94
N HIS A 503 18.69 -17.76 16.68
CA HIS A 503 19.77 -18.64 16.23
C HIS A 503 20.80 -17.98 15.31
N PHE A 504 20.52 -16.77 14.80
CA PHE A 504 21.35 -16.09 13.81
C PHE A 504 21.48 -14.58 14.04
N ASP A 505 21.23 -14.12 15.28
CA ASP A 505 21.35 -12.73 15.72
C ASP A 505 20.66 -11.70 14.80
N ALA A 506 19.55 -12.10 14.17
CA ALA A 506 18.82 -11.19 13.29
C ALA A 506 18.26 -10.00 14.09
N PRO A 507 18.22 -8.79 13.49
CA PRO A 507 17.65 -7.61 14.14
C PRO A 507 16.17 -7.81 14.42
N TYR A 508 15.63 -7.04 15.37
CA TYR A 508 14.18 -6.99 15.55
C TYR A 508 13.51 -6.43 14.29
N VAL A 509 12.59 -7.20 13.73
CA VAL A 509 11.71 -6.75 12.66
C VAL A 509 10.32 -6.49 13.20
N TYR A 510 9.81 -5.29 12.91
CA TYR A 510 8.42 -5.00 13.19
C TYR A 510 7.54 -5.71 12.14
N PHE A 511 6.55 -6.45 12.61
CA PHE A 511 5.67 -7.26 11.78
C PHE A 511 4.29 -6.58 11.64
N PRO A 512 4.08 -5.68 10.66
CA PRO A 512 2.84 -4.90 10.51
C PRO A 512 1.61 -5.74 10.10
N TRP A 513 1.82 -6.92 9.51
CA TRP A 513 0.78 -7.63 8.74
C TRP A 513 -0.07 -8.65 9.52
N GLY A 514 0.04 -8.69 10.86
CA GLY A 514 -0.80 -9.52 11.73
C GLY A 514 -2.02 -8.79 12.28
N SER A 515 -1.96 -7.45 12.26
CA SER A 515 -2.92 -6.54 12.88
C SER A 515 -3.53 -5.55 11.89
N ASN A 516 -3.24 -5.63 10.58
CA ASN A 516 -3.46 -4.53 9.62
C ASN A 516 -2.77 -3.22 10.05
N ARG A 517 -1.70 -3.29 10.86
CA ARG A 517 -1.04 -2.14 11.45
C ARG A 517 0.10 -1.63 10.58
N GLN A 518 -0.15 -0.61 9.77
CA GLN A 518 0.81 0.04 8.87
C GLN A 518 1.58 1.17 9.57
N VAL A 519 2.85 0.92 9.89
CA VAL A 519 3.76 1.95 10.42
C VAL A 519 4.37 2.73 9.26
N VAL A 520 4.33 4.06 9.35
CA VAL A 520 4.83 4.97 8.32
C VAL A 520 5.88 5.90 8.93
N LYS A 521 7.00 6.10 8.24
CA LYS A 521 7.96 7.17 8.55
C LYS A 521 7.59 8.39 7.73
N ALA A 522 6.85 9.33 8.33
CA ALA A 522 6.46 10.56 7.66
C ALA A 522 7.61 11.57 7.66
N ASN A 523 8.51 11.43 6.69
CA ASN A 523 9.64 12.32 6.46
C ASN A 523 9.62 12.82 5.03
N MET A 524 9.92 14.10 4.83
CA MET A 524 9.91 14.73 3.51
C MET A 524 11.16 15.60 3.33
N VAL A 525 11.83 15.44 2.20
CA VAL A 525 12.98 16.28 1.84
C VAL A 525 12.48 17.69 1.49
N SER A 526 12.93 18.69 2.24
CA SER A 526 12.54 20.09 1.98
C SER A 526 13.23 20.66 0.73
N PRO A 527 12.67 21.73 0.13
CA PRO A 527 13.35 22.45 -0.94
C PRO A 527 14.75 22.92 -0.56
N ARG A 528 14.94 23.41 0.67
CA ARG A 528 16.26 23.80 1.21
C ARG A 528 17.25 22.64 1.19
N VAL A 529 16.86 21.46 1.65
CA VAL A 529 17.73 20.27 1.62
C VAL A 529 18.02 19.86 0.18
N TYR A 530 17.02 19.80 -0.70
CA TYR A 530 17.21 19.47 -2.11
C TYR A 530 18.22 20.40 -2.82
N HIS A 531 18.11 21.71 -2.59
CA HIS A 531 19.06 22.68 -3.12
C HIS A 531 20.47 22.47 -2.57
N ALA A 532 20.62 22.21 -1.27
CA ALA A 532 21.91 21.88 -0.68
C ALA A 532 22.51 20.58 -1.29
N MET A 533 21.69 19.55 -1.54
CA MET A 533 22.14 18.32 -2.20
C MET A 533 22.64 18.59 -3.62
N LYS A 534 21.91 19.43 -4.37
CA LYS A 534 22.31 19.84 -5.73
C LYS A 534 23.66 20.57 -5.71
N ASP A 535 23.81 21.56 -4.84
CA ASP A 535 25.04 22.36 -4.73
C ASP A 535 26.23 21.51 -4.29
N TYR A 536 25.99 20.54 -3.40
CA TYR A 536 26.99 19.58 -2.95
C TYR A 536 27.46 18.65 -4.07
N ILE A 537 26.56 18.14 -4.93
CA ILE A 537 26.94 17.37 -6.13
C ILE A 537 27.80 18.24 -7.06
N GLN A 538 27.40 19.50 -7.30
CA GLN A 538 28.11 20.40 -8.20
C GLN A 538 29.52 20.76 -7.71
N SER A 539 29.70 20.93 -6.39
CA SER A 539 30.97 21.26 -5.75
C SER A 539 31.88 20.05 -5.45
N SER A 540 31.42 18.83 -5.69
CA SER A 540 32.20 17.60 -5.50
C SER A 540 33.40 17.45 -6.44
N ASN A 541 34.27 16.46 -6.17
CA ASN A 541 35.40 16.07 -7.03
C ASN A 541 35.01 15.13 -8.18
N LEU A 542 33.71 14.88 -8.38
CA LEU A 542 33.22 14.02 -9.46
C LEU A 542 33.53 14.61 -10.84
N GLU A 543 33.73 13.74 -11.83
CA GLU A 543 33.86 14.16 -13.23
C GLU A 543 32.56 14.82 -13.74
N ILE A 544 32.65 15.61 -14.80
CA ILE A 544 31.50 16.35 -15.37
C ILE A 544 30.33 15.39 -15.68
N ASP A 545 30.61 14.26 -16.32
CA ASP A 545 29.61 13.24 -16.67
C ASP A 545 29.01 12.57 -15.41
N GLN A 546 29.81 12.36 -14.38
CA GLN A 546 29.39 11.78 -13.11
C GLN A 546 28.48 12.73 -12.33
N LYS A 547 28.84 14.02 -12.26
CA LYS A 547 28.00 15.08 -11.66
C LYS A 547 26.66 15.16 -12.35
N GLN A 548 26.65 15.15 -13.69
CA GLN A 548 25.42 15.20 -14.46
C GLN A 548 24.54 13.97 -14.20
N LEU A 549 25.11 12.77 -14.15
CA LEU A 549 24.39 11.55 -13.80
C LEU A 549 23.76 11.65 -12.40
N CYS A 550 24.55 11.97 -11.37
CA CYS A 550 24.06 12.10 -10.00
C CYS A 550 22.95 13.16 -9.87
N PHE A 551 23.13 14.30 -10.53
CA PHE A 551 22.13 15.37 -10.56
C PHE A 551 20.81 14.92 -11.20
N VAL A 552 20.87 14.23 -12.34
CA VAL A 552 19.68 13.72 -13.02
C VAL A 552 18.95 12.68 -12.16
N VAL A 553 19.68 11.80 -11.47
CA VAL A 553 19.07 10.85 -10.52
C VAL A 553 18.36 11.59 -9.38
N LEU A 554 19.02 12.58 -8.77
CA LEU A 554 18.45 13.40 -7.71
C LEU A 554 17.18 14.15 -8.16
N ALA A 555 17.24 14.79 -9.33
CA ALA A 555 16.10 15.52 -9.88
C ALA A 555 14.91 14.61 -10.18
N LEU A 556 15.16 13.42 -10.76
CA LEU A 556 14.09 12.45 -10.98
C LEU A 556 13.49 11.96 -9.66
N ALA A 557 14.30 11.57 -8.67
CA ALA A 557 13.81 11.14 -7.38
C ALA A 557 12.91 12.20 -6.74
N TYR A 558 13.40 13.43 -6.61
CA TYR A 558 12.71 14.54 -5.96
C TYR A 558 11.45 15.02 -6.70
N ARG A 559 11.48 15.12 -8.04
CA ARG A 559 10.34 15.66 -8.81
C ARG A 559 9.25 14.66 -9.10
N THR A 560 9.58 13.36 -9.11
CA THR A 560 8.66 12.32 -9.58
C THR A 560 8.23 11.33 -8.49
N GLY A 561 8.92 11.28 -7.35
CA GLY A 561 8.66 10.29 -6.29
C GLY A 561 8.79 8.84 -6.78
N MET A 562 9.55 8.61 -7.86
CA MET A 562 9.78 7.27 -8.40
C MET A 562 10.57 6.42 -7.41
N ARG A 563 10.21 5.15 -7.26
CA ARG A 563 10.99 4.23 -6.42
C ARG A 563 12.35 3.95 -7.05
N ILE A 564 13.35 3.62 -6.23
CA ILE A 564 14.71 3.26 -6.70
C ILE A 564 14.65 2.26 -7.86
N ASN A 565 13.93 1.15 -7.69
CA ASN A 565 13.79 0.11 -8.72
C ASN A 565 13.12 0.61 -10.02
N GLU A 566 12.28 1.64 -9.95
CA GLU A 566 11.70 2.27 -11.13
C GLU A 566 12.73 3.14 -11.87
N ILE A 567 13.63 3.81 -11.14
CA ILE A 567 14.71 4.65 -11.65
C ILE A 567 15.85 3.80 -12.25
N ILE A 568 16.34 2.79 -11.53
CA ILE A 568 17.44 1.89 -11.96
C ILE A 568 17.16 1.35 -13.37
N GLY A 569 15.97 0.80 -13.56
CA GLY A 569 15.65 0.07 -14.77
C GLY A 569 15.11 0.93 -15.91
N ILE A 570 15.26 2.27 -15.88
CA ILE A 570 14.90 3.13 -17.02
C ILE A 570 15.81 2.83 -18.21
N LYS A 571 15.21 2.45 -19.33
CA LYS A 571 15.93 2.30 -20.60
C LYS A 571 15.95 3.61 -21.37
N VAL A 572 16.96 3.79 -22.22
CA VAL A 572 16.98 4.93 -23.18
C VAL A 572 15.75 4.88 -24.10
N SER A 573 15.28 3.68 -24.46
CA SER A 573 14.06 3.47 -25.25
C SER A 573 12.75 3.78 -24.51
N ASP A 574 12.78 3.95 -23.18
CA ASP A 574 11.59 4.29 -22.40
C ASP A 574 11.27 5.79 -22.46
N ILE A 575 12.20 6.61 -22.95
CA ILE A 575 12.01 8.06 -23.09
C ILE A 575 11.35 8.36 -24.43
N ALA A 576 10.14 8.92 -24.36
CA ALA A 576 9.36 9.34 -25.52
C ALA A 576 9.36 10.87 -25.65
N ASP A 577 8.83 11.36 -26.79
CA ASP A 577 8.61 12.79 -27.07
C ASP A 577 9.88 13.65 -26.94
N ILE A 578 11.01 13.10 -27.37
CA ILE A 578 12.31 13.76 -27.40
C ILE A 578 13.10 13.41 -28.68
N GLY A 579 13.65 14.42 -29.37
CA GLY A 579 14.37 14.25 -30.63
C GLY A 579 13.67 14.84 -31.84
N PHE A 580 14.18 14.48 -33.02
CA PHE A 580 13.62 14.92 -34.30
C PHE A 580 12.47 13.98 -34.69
N ILE A 581 11.24 14.45 -34.51
CA ILE A 581 10.01 13.68 -34.74
C ILE A 581 9.18 14.46 -35.75
N ASN A 582 8.78 13.81 -36.84
CA ASN A 582 7.94 14.40 -37.91
C ASN A 582 8.47 15.73 -38.47
N GLY A 583 9.80 15.87 -38.61
CA GLY A 583 10.39 17.09 -39.17
C GLY A 583 10.62 18.22 -38.16
N GLN A 584 10.28 18.02 -36.88
CA GLN A 584 10.40 19.02 -35.82
C GLN A 584 11.23 18.49 -34.65
N VAL A 585 11.99 19.39 -34.01
CA VAL A 585 12.67 19.08 -32.75
C VAL A 585 11.64 19.15 -31.63
N ILE A 586 11.41 18.02 -30.96
CA ILE A 586 10.55 17.93 -29.78
C ILE A 586 11.45 17.70 -28.56
N GLU A 587 11.26 18.53 -27.54
CA GLU A 587 11.97 18.45 -26.24
C GLU A 587 10.96 18.45 -25.09
N ALA A 588 9.95 17.59 -25.18
CA ALA A 588 8.92 17.41 -24.16
C ALA A 588 8.98 15.98 -23.61
N PRO A 589 10.11 15.56 -23.01
CA PRO A 589 10.36 14.16 -22.72
C PRO A 589 9.36 13.58 -21.73
N LYS A 590 9.02 12.30 -21.93
CA LYS A 590 8.18 11.51 -21.02
C LYS A 590 8.83 10.17 -20.74
N ILE A 591 8.73 9.69 -19.50
CA ILE A 591 9.21 8.36 -19.12
C ILE A 591 8.03 7.38 -19.19
N ILE A 592 8.16 6.33 -20.00
CA ILE A 592 7.18 5.25 -20.08
C ILE A 592 7.63 4.10 -19.17
N LEU A 593 6.96 3.94 -18.02
CA LEU A 593 7.27 2.87 -17.08
C LEU A 593 6.63 1.54 -17.50
N LYS A 594 7.48 0.56 -17.82
CA LYS A 594 7.10 -0.81 -18.19
C LYS A 594 7.98 -1.85 -17.47
N PRO A 595 7.47 -3.02 -17.08
CA PRO A 595 8.32 -4.06 -16.51
C PRO A 595 9.45 -4.45 -17.46
N ASN A 596 10.65 -4.69 -16.93
CA ASN A 596 11.77 -5.27 -17.67
C ASN A 596 12.65 -6.11 -16.74
N ARG A 597 13.73 -6.71 -17.26
CA ARG A 597 14.64 -7.62 -16.51
C ARG A 597 15.13 -7.04 -15.17
N TYR A 598 15.40 -5.73 -15.12
CA TYR A 598 15.90 -5.02 -13.93
C TYR A 598 14.88 -4.04 -13.34
N ARG A 599 13.64 -4.01 -13.85
CA ARG A 599 12.54 -3.17 -13.35
C ARG A 599 11.31 -4.03 -13.11
N ARG A 600 11.17 -4.54 -11.89
CA ARG A 600 9.92 -5.19 -11.44
C ARG A 600 8.95 -4.12 -10.97
N LEU A 601 7.73 -4.14 -11.51
CA LEU A 601 6.66 -3.26 -11.03
C LEU A 601 5.79 -4.01 -10.01
N LYS A 602 5.37 -3.33 -8.93
CA LYS A 602 4.56 -3.94 -7.85
C LYS A 602 3.25 -4.58 -8.39
N SER A 603 2.59 -3.96 -9.37
CA SER A 603 1.36 -4.47 -10.00
C SER A 603 1.32 -4.26 -11.51
N SER A 604 0.39 -4.94 -12.20
CA SER A 604 0.12 -4.70 -13.64
C SER A 604 -0.38 -3.29 -13.92
N SER A 605 -1.03 -2.66 -12.94
CA SER A 605 -1.55 -1.29 -12.98
C SER A 605 -0.46 -0.22 -12.81
N ALA A 606 0.76 -0.60 -12.42
CA ALA A 606 1.87 0.34 -12.23
C ALA A 606 2.54 0.78 -13.55
N LYS A 607 2.10 0.22 -14.70
CA LYS A 607 2.46 0.74 -16.02
C LYS A 607 1.85 2.13 -16.19
N ARG A 608 2.69 3.16 -16.32
CA ARG A 608 2.25 4.56 -16.40
C ARG A 608 3.23 5.40 -17.21
N VAL A 609 2.79 6.58 -17.61
CA VAL A 609 3.62 7.59 -18.26
C VAL A 609 3.83 8.73 -17.28
N ILE A 610 5.08 9.16 -17.12
CA ILE A 610 5.47 10.28 -16.26
C ILE A 610 5.90 11.44 -17.15
N PRO A 611 5.15 12.55 -17.19
CA PRO A 611 5.48 13.71 -18.01
C PRO A 611 6.58 14.56 -17.33
N ILE A 612 7.84 14.19 -17.54
CA ILE A 612 8.96 14.85 -16.85
C ILE A 612 9.17 16.30 -17.32
N ASP A 613 8.75 16.65 -18.55
CA ASP A 613 8.73 18.03 -19.04
C ASP A 613 7.84 18.97 -18.20
N LYS A 614 6.84 18.42 -17.51
CA LYS A 614 5.94 19.18 -16.61
C LYS A 614 6.39 19.17 -15.16
N LEU A 615 7.25 18.23 -14.78
CA LEU A 615 7.68 18.04 -13.40
C LEU A 615 9.04 18.68 -13.11
N LEU A 616 9.99 18.61 -14.06
CA LEU A 616 11.32 19.18 -13.89
C LEU A 616 11.29 20.67 -14.22
N LYS A 617 12.02 21.47 -13.43
CA LYS A 617 12.29 22.87 -13.76
C LYS A 617 13.26 22.97 -14.94
N THR A 618 13.33 24.12 -15.58
CA THR A 618 14.20 24.33 -16.77
C THR A 618 15.66 23.98 -16.50
N ASP A 619 16.19 24.33 -15.33
CA ASP A 619 17.55 24.06 -14.88
C ASP A 619 17.81 22.59 -14.48
N GLU A 620 16.76 21.76 -14.42
CA GLU A 620 16.81 20.30 -14.21
C GLU A 620 16.57 19.54 -15.52
N LEU A 621 15.63 20.03 -16.32
CA LEU A 621 15.21 19.44 -17.59
C LEU A 621 16.32 19.49 -18.64
N GLN A 622 17.04 20.61 -18.74
CA GLN A 622 18.12 20.75 -19.73
C GLN A 622 19.28 19.76 -19.49
N PRO A 623 19.79 19.61 -18.24
CA PRO A 623 20.74 18.53 -17.93
C PRO A 623 20.21 17.13 -18.19
N PHE A 624 18.92 16.86 -17.95
CA PHE A 624 18.29 15.57 -18.28
C PHE A 624 18.32 15.30 -19.80
N ILE A 625 17.92 16.29 -20.61
CA ILE A 625 17.90 16.18 -22.09
C ILE A 625 19.31 15.93 -22.62
N ALA A 626 20.29 16.71 -22.16
CA ALA A 626 21.68 16.54 -22.53
C ALA A 626 22.22 15.14 -22.16
N PHE A 627 21.89 14.67 -20.95
CA PHE A 627 22.28 13.34 -20.49
C PHE A 627 21.65 12.24 -21.36
N TYR A 628 20.36 12.35 -21.69
CA TYR A 628 19.67 11.42 -22.59
C TYR A 628 20.37 11.33 -23.95
N TYR A 629 20.68 12.47 -24.59
CA TYR A 629 21.36 12.46 -25.89
C TYR A 629 22.77 11.87 -25.80
N GLN A 630 23.50 12.10 -24.71
CA GLN A 630 24.78 11.46 -24.46
C GLN A 630 24.64 9.94 -24.37
N GLN A 631 23.70 9.41 -23.58
CA GLN A 631 23.47 7.96 -23.47
C GLN A 631 23.08 7.34 -24.82
N LYS A 632 22.23 8.04 -25.59
CA LYS A 632 21.82 7.62 -26.93
C LYS A 632 22.99 7.61 -27.92
N ARG A 633 23.86 8.62 -27.90
CA ARG A 633 25.08 8.69 -28.73
C ARG A 633 26.04 7.54 -28.41
N LEU A 634 26.16 7.20 -27.13
CA LEU A 634 26.96 6.08 -26.64
C LEU A 634 26.31 4.71 -26.88
N LYS A 635 25.11 4.66 -27.50
CA LYS A 635 24.34 3.43 -27.79
C LYS A 635 24.06 2.56 -26.56
N ARG A 636 23.89 3.19 -25.40
CA ARG A 636 23.61 2.48 -24.15
C ARG A 636 22.15 2.05 -24.09
N ASN A 637 21.91 0.88 -23.50
CA ASN A 637 20.55 0.34 -23.35
C ASN A 637 19.82 0.96 -22.15
N TYR A 638 20.53 1.15 -21.04
CA TYR A 638 20.01 1.73 -19.80
C TYR A 638 20.45 3.18 -19.63
N LEU A 639 19.52 4.03 -19.16
CA LEU A 639 19.76 5.46 -18.97
C LEU A 639 20.85 5.69 -17.92
N PHE A 640 20.81 4.94 -16.81
CA PHE A 640 21.82 4.97 -15.77
C PHE A 640 22.71 3.74 -15.88
N SER A 641 23.81 3.85 -16.62
CA SER A 641 24.73 2.74 -16.87
C SER A 641 26.17 3.21 -17.06
N GLN A 642 27.11 2.27 -17.00
CA GLN A 642 28.53 2.47 -17.29
C GLN A 642 29.05 1.43 -18.29
N GLY A 643 30.25 1.65 -18.83
CA GLY A 643 30.86 0.74 -19.80
C GLY A 643 29.99 0.54 -21.05
N SER A 644 29.67 -0.73 -21.37
CA SER A 644 28.86 -1.09 -22.54
C SER A 644 27.43 -0.57 -22.48
N GLY A 645 26.92 -0.28 -21.28
CA GLY A 645 25.56 0.20 -21.07
C GLY A 645 24.46 -0.86 -21.21
N ASP A 646 24.82 -2.14 -21.28
CA ASP A 646 23.88 -3.27 -21.37
C ASP A 646 23.20 -3.62 -20.04
N GLN A 647 23.76 -3.11 -18.94
CA GLN A 647 23.25 -3.29 -17.59
C GLN A 647 23.10 -1.92 -16.91
N PRO A 648 22.08 -1.74 -16.06
CA PRO A 648 21.98 -0.53 -15.25
C PRO A 648 23.04 -0.51 -14.15
N LEU A 649 23.26 0.65 -13.54
CA LEU A 649 24.02 0.78 -12.30
C LEU A 649 23.37 -0.05 -11.17
N PRO A 650 24.16 -0.57 -10.22
CA PRO A 650 23.65 -1.38 -9.10
C PRO A 650 22.74 -0.54 -8.19
N SER A 651 21.79 -1.18 -7.50
CA SER A 651 20.87 -0.49 -6.58
C SER A 651 21.59 0.27 -5.46
N VAL A 652 22.68 -0.32 -4.96
CA VAL A 652 23.58 0.26 -3.95
C VAL A 652 24.04 1.67 -4.33
N PHE A 653 24.28 1.93 -5.62
CA PHE A 653 24.63 3.26 -6.11
C PHE A 653 23.60 4.33 -5.71
N PHE A 654 22.33 4.04 -5.94
CA PHE A 654 21.25 5.01 -5.78
C PHE A 654 20.93 5.25 -4.30
N SER A 655 20.93 4.19 -3.49
CA SER A 655 20.72 4.31 -2.04
C SER A 655 21.90 5.02 -1.37
N ASN A 656 23.14 4.63 -1.69
CA ASN A 656 24.34 5.25 -1.14
C ASN A 656 24.45 6.71 -1.52
N MET A 657 24.18 7.06 -2.79
CA MET A 657 24.22 8.44 -3.24
C MET A 657 23.37 9.35 -2.36
N MET A 658 22.11 8.97 -2.08
CA MET A 658 21.25 9.80 -1.24
C MET A 658 21.70 9.81 0.21
N LYS A 659 22.02 8.64 0.77
CA LYS A 659 22.46 8.47 2.16
C LYS A 659 23.73 9.27 2.47
N ILE A 660 24.80 9.08 1.68
CA ILE A 660 26.08 9.80 1.85
C ILE A 660 25.87 11.31 1.80
N ILE A 661 25.05 11.79 0.86
CA ILE A 661 24.79 13.21 0.72
C ILE A 661 24.06 13.74 1.96
N TRP A 662 23.02 13.06 2.45
CA TRP A 662 22.32 13.47 3.66
C TRP A 662 23.20 13.42 4.90
N ASP A 663 23.94 12.31 5.12
CA ASP A 663 24.81 12.13 6.29
C ASP A 663 25.87 13.23 6.41
N ARG A 664 26.32 13.78 5.27
CA ARG A 664 27.34 14.83 5.23
C ARG A 664 26.76 16.23 5.34
N LEU A 665 25.58 16.45 4.74
CA LEU A 665 24.92 17.75 4.74
C LEU A 665 24.12 18.02 6.01
N LEU A 666 23.63 16.99 6.69
CA LEU A 666 22.71 17.12 7.81
C LEU A 666 23.35 16.53 9.07
N ILE A 667 23.24 17.24 10.19
CA ILE A 667 23.78 16.78 11.48
C ILE A 667 23.00 15.58 12.00
N THR A 668 21.68 15.63 11.86
CA THR A 668 20.74 14.58 12.24
C THR A 668 19.64 14.50 11.20
N HIS A 669 19.37 13.31 10.67
CA HIS A 669 18.21 13.04 9.83
C HIS A 669 17.78 11.59 9.97
N ASP A 670 16.55 11.31 9.59
CA ASP A 670 16.00 9.97 9.43
C ASP A 670 15.39 9.79 8.03
N PHE A 671 15.91 10.54 7.06
CA PHE A 671 15.58 10.38 5.66
C PHE A 671 15.96 9.01 5.13
N THR A 672 15.07 8.48 4.31
CA THR A 672 15.30 7.31 3.47
C THR A 672 14.97 7.70 2.04
N PHE A 673 15.21 6.81 1.08
CA PHE A 673 14.79 7.09 -0.30
C PHE A 673 13.27 7.34 -0.42
N HIS A 674 12.46 6.77 0.48
CA HIS A 674 11.02 7.02 0.54
C HIS A 674 10.62 8.43 1.02
N SER A 675 11.59 9.25 1.44
CA SER A 675 11.37 10.65 1.83
C SER A 675 11.32 11.64 0.65
N PHE A 676 11.63 11.17 -0.56
CA PHE A 676 11.34 11.86 -1.83
C PHE A 676 9.91 11.55 -2.28
#